data_AF-A0A9R0SV90-F1
#
_entry.id   AF-A0A9R0SV90-F1
#
_cell.length_a   1.000
_cell.length_b   1.000
_cell.length_c   1.000
_cell.angle_alpha   90.00
_cell.angle_beta   90.00
_cell.angle_gamma   90.00
#
_symmetry.space_group_name_H-M   'P 1'
#
loop_
_entity.id
_entity.type
_entity.pdbx_description
1 polymer ?
#
loop_
_entity_poly.entity_id
_entity_poly.type
_entity_poly.pdbx_seq_one_letter_code
_entity_poly.pdbx_strand_id
1 'polypeptide(L)'
;MDPSPAAAERDRSPPPPPPPPPSSSTSPLAVVCSFWKDFDLEKERSGLDEQGLKIAENQETSQKNRRRLAENTRDFKKASPDDKLSLFNSLLKSYQEEVDNLTKRAKFGENAFLNIYQKLYEAPDPYPALASMADQDQKLSELETENRKMKLELEEYRAESAHLKNQQATIRRLEERNRQLEQQMEEKVREMVEMKQRSLAEDSQKTLEALKDRERALQDQLRQATESVKNMQKLHESAQSQLFELRTQSEEDRTAKEAEVSLLMDEVERAQSRLVSLEREKGDLRSQLQTTNEDTSNNSDYMDPSDILESSLNAKEKIISELNAELRNIESTLSSEKEMHVNEVKKLTALLSEKETAITELKKELQERPTTRLVDDLKKKVQILQAVGYNSIEAEDWELATNGEEMSKLEALLLDKNRKMEHELTQLKVKISEKSSLLEEAEKKIAELTSKVEEQQKLILKLEDDILKGCSSTDRRSSLLNDWDLQEIGSNEVSEGTDPRNSSPDQDQSSMLKVICNQRDRFRTRLRETEEELRRLKEKYEMLAVELEKTKADNVQLYGKIRYVQDYSHEKIVSRGPKKYAEDIESGSSDVETKYKKMYEDDINPFAAFSRKEKDQRYKELGIRDKITLSSGRFLLGNKFARTFIFFYTIGLHLLVFTLLYRMSALSYLSITPAHDEIILDAGNQTLSHMP
;
A
#
# COMPACT_ATOMS: atom_id res chain seq x y z
N MET A 1 1.25 48.38 3.35
CA MET A 1 -0.06 47.70 3.24
C MET A 1 -0.71 48.37 2.06
N ASP A 2 -0.76 47.68 0.92
CA ASP A 2 -1.25 48.27 -0.32
C ASP A 2 -2.20 47.26 -0.97
N PRO A 3 -3.41 47.68 -1.41
CA PRO A 3 -4.39 46.78 -1.97
C PRO A 3 -4.02 46.38 -3.40
N SER A 4 -3.91 45.08 -3.66
CA SER A 4 -3.60 44.55 -5.00
C SER A 4 -4.78 44.71 -5.96
N PRO A 5 -4.58 45.13 -7.23
CA PRO A 5 -5.66 45.49 -8.16
C PRO A 5 -6.41 44.30 -8.80
N ALA A 6 -6.36 43.11 -8.17
CA ALA A 6 -6.78 41.84 -8.77
C ALA A 6 -8.30 41.54 -8.75
N ALA A 7 -9.15 42.52 -8.41
CA ALA A 7 -10.58 42.30 -8.12
C ALA A 7 -11.56 42.73 -9.24
N ALA A 8 -11.09 43.45 -10.27
CA ALA A 8 -11.96 44.23 -11.17
C ALA A 8 -12.50 43.49 -12.42
N GLU A 9 -12.08 42.25 -12.70
CA GLU A 9 -12.35 41.56 -13.99
C GLU A 9 -13.36 40.41 -13.93
N ARG A 10 -14.08 40.20 -12.82
CA ARG A 10 -14.97 39.05 -12.64
C ARG A 10 -16.44 39.23 -13.04
N ASP A 11 -16.82 40.35 -13.65
CA ASP A 11 -18.22 40.63 -14.01
C ASP A 11 -18.37 41.17 -15.44
N ARG A 12 -18.08 40.31 -16.42
CA ARG A 12 -18.48 40.48 -17.82
C ARG A 12 -19.00 39.15 -18.38
N SER A 13 -20.30 38.96 -18.26
CA SER A 13 -21.03 37.95 -19.03
C SER A 13 -20.71 38.11 -20.52
N PRO A 14 -20.49 37.02 -21.29
CA PRO A 14 -20.40 37.12 -22.73
C PRO A 14 -21.72 37.69 -23.29
N PRO A 15 -21.69 38.50 -24.36
CA PRO A 15 -22.92 38.99 -24.98
C PRO A 15 -23.77 37.82 -25.48
N PRO A 16 -25.11 37.92 -25.43
CA PRO A 16 -25.96 36.87 -25.95
C PRO A 16 -25.69 36.64 -27.44
N PRO A 17 -25.73 35.38 -27.92
CA PRO A 17 -25.53 35.09 -29.34
C PRO A 17 -26.58 35.82 -30.18
N PRO A 18 -26.23 36.30 -31.39
CA PRO A 18 -27.19 36.95 -32.27
C PRO A 18 -28.34 35.97 -32.60
N PRO A 19 -29.57 36.47 -32.79
CA PRO A 19 -30.70 35.62 -33.12
C PRO A 19 -30.42 34.85 -34.43
N PRO A 20 -30.85 33.58 -34.54
CA PRO A 20 -30.65 32.80 -35.75
C PRO A 20 -31.34 33.50 -36.94
N PRO A 21 -30.71 33.54 -38.13
CA PRO A 21 -31.33 34.14 -39.31
C PRO A 21 -32.63 33.40 -39.66
N PRO A 22 -33.64 34.09 -40.21
CA PRO A 22 -34.98 33.54 -40.44
C PRO A 22 -34.93 32.37 -41.43
N SER A 23 -35.04 31.15 -40.88
CA SER A 23 -34.80 29.88 -41.59
C SER A 23 -35.99 29.41 -42.43
N SER A 24 -36.58 30.30 -43.23
CA SER A 24 -37.63 29.96 -44.21
C SER A 24 -37.86 31.09 -45.24
N SER A 25 -36.82 31.44 -46.00
CA SER A 25 -37.04 31.92 -47.36
C SER A 25 -36.34 30.95 -48.31
N THR A 26 -37.08 30.36 -49.23
CA THR A 26 -36.50 29.70 -50.40
C THR A 26 -35.69 30.74 -51.15
N SER A 27 -34.46 30.40 -51.57
CA SER A 27 -33.61 31.33 -52.33
C SER A 27 -34.42 31.91 -53.49
N PRO A 28 -34.43 33.24 -53.73
CA PRO A 28 -35.19 33.83 -54.84
C PRO A 28 -34.85 33.19 -56.19
N LEU A 29 -33.60 32.73 -56.34
CA LEU A 29 -33.12 31.93 -57.46
C LEU A 29 -33.86 30.59 -57.58
N ALA A 30 -34.07 29.88 -56.48
CA ALA A 30 -34.81 28.61 -56.46
C ALA A 30 -36.29 28.78 -56.84
N VAL A 31 -36.95 29.85 -56.37
CA VAL A 31 -38.35 30.17 -56.72
C VAL A 31 -38.49 30.51 -58.21
N VAL A 32 -37.56 31.29 -58.76
CA VAL A 32 -37.53 31.61 -60.19
C VAL A 32 -37.17 30.37 -61.02
N CYS A 33 -36.26 29.51 -60.54
CA CYS A 33 -35.89 28.26 -61.19
C CYS A 33 -37.05 27.26 -61.23
N SER A 34 -37.84 27.11 -60.15
CA SER A 34 -39.04 26.27 -60.17
C SER A 34 -40.12 26.83 -61.10
N PHE A 35 -40.31 28.16 -61.12
CA PHE A 35 -41.27 28.78 -62.04
C PHE A 35 -40.93 28.46 -63.51
N TRP A 36 -39.68 28.65 -63.94
CA TRP A 36 -39.30 28.37 -65.33
C TRP A 36 -39.29 26.87 -65.68
N LYS A 37 -39.08 25.99 -64.68
CA LYS A 37 -39.25 24.55 -64.84
C LYS A 37 -40.70 24.15 -65.12
N ASP A 38 -41.62 24.68 -64.30
CA ASP A 38 -43.04 24.32 -64.35
C ASP A 38 -43.77 25.04 -65.51
N PHE A 39 -43.22 26.17 -65.98
CA PHE A 39 -43.66 26.89 -67.18
C PHE A 39 -43.36 26.14 -68.47
N ASP A 40 -42.27 25.36 -68.53
CA ASP A 40 -41.87 24.52 -69.69
C ASP A 40 -41.95 25.27 -71.04
N LEU A 41 -40.98 26.15 -71.27
CA LEU A 41 -40.96 27.05 -72.44
C LEU A 41 -41.09 26.32 -73.78
N GLU A 42 -40.53 25.11 -73.90
CA GLU A 42 -40.58 24.33 -75.15
C GLU A 42 -41.98 23.75 -75.40
N LYS A 43 -42.65 23.29 -74.34
CA LYS A 43 -44.07 22.90 -74.40
C LYS A 43 -44.96 24.08 -74.74
N GLU A 44 -44.80 25.23 -74.10
CA GLU A 44 -45.64 26.41 -74.37
C GLU A 44 -45.38 27.02 -75.76
N ARG A 45 -44.15 26.95 -76.29
CA ARG A 45 -43.87 27.21 -77.72
C ARG A 45 -44.74 26.32 -78.61
N SER A 46 -44.74 25.00 -78.40
CA SER A 46 -45.56 24.07 -79.21
C SER A 46 -47.08 24.35 -79.11
N GLY A 47 -47.55 24.81 -77.94
CA GLY A 47 -48.93 25.27 -77.76
C GLY A 47 -49.25 26.57 -78.50
N LEU A 48 -48.26 27.44 -78.74
CA LEU A 48 -48.40 28.63 -79.55
C LEU A 48 -48.34 28.33 -81.06
N ASP A 49 -47.53 27.36 -81.51
CA ASP A 49 -47.55 26.84 -82.89
C ASP A 49 -48.99 26.41 -83.27
N GLU A 50 -49.64 25.64 -82.39
CA GLU A 50 -51.02 25.16 -82.58
C GLU A 50 -52.05 26.30 -82.61
N GLN A 51 -51.86 27.33 -81.78
CA GLN A 51 -52.71 28.53 -81.79
C GLN A 51 -52.51 29.37 -83.05
N GLY A 52 -51.28 29.49 -83.56
CA GLY A 52 -50.98 30.13 -84.84
C GLY A 52 -51.70 29.44 -86.02
N LEU A 53 -51.69 28.10 -86.04
CA LEU A 53 -52.44 27.30 -87.01
C LEU A 53 -53.97 27.56 -86.93
N LYS A 54 -54.52 27.63 -85.71
CA LYS A 54 -55.95 27.93 -85.49
C LYS A 54 -56.33 29.36 -85.86
N ILE A 55 -55.43 30.33 -85.78
CA ILE A 55 -55.66 31.69 -86.28
C ILE A 55 -55.81 31.67 -87.82
N ALA A 56 -54.98 30.88 -88.53
CA ALA A 56 -55.10 30.72 -89.98
C ALA A 56 -56.42 30.03 -90.42
N GLU A 57 -56.89 29.02 -89.68
CA GLU A 57 -58.19 28.36 -89.93
C GLU A 57 -59.39 29.33 -89.76
N ASN A 58 -59.33 30.19 -88.74
CA ASN A 58 -60.32 31.26 -88.55
C ASN A 58 -60.28 32.29 -89.70
N GLN A 59 -59.10 32.58 -90.24
CA GLN A 59 -58.93 33.44 -91.41
C GLN A 59 -59.57 32.82 -92.68
N GLU A 60 -59.45 31.51 -92.89
CA GLU A 60 -60.15 30.80 -93.97
C GLU A 60 -61.68 30.85 -93.77
N THR A 61 -62.14 30.68 -92.53
CA THR A 61 -63.57 30.67 -92.18
C THR A 61 -64.22 32.04 -92.39
N SER A 62 -63.49 33.14 -92.17
CA SER A 62 -63.89 34.49 -92.60
C SER A 62 -64.20 34.57 -94.10
N GLN A 63 -63.40 33.92 -94.96
CA GLN A 63 -63.64 33.90 -96.40
C GLN A 63 -64.92 33.13 -96.76
N LYS A 64 -65.25 32.04 -96.05
CA LYS A 64 -66.49 31.27 -96.24
C LYS A 64 -67.73 32.14 -95.95
N ASN A 65 -67.69 32.96 -94.89
CA ASN A 65 -68.77 33.91 -94.57
C ASN A 65 -68.88 35.02 -95.63
N ARG A 66 -67.76 35.52 -96.16
CA ARG A 66 -67.75 36.48 -97.29
C ARG A 66 -68.39 35.89 -98.56
N ARG A 67 -68.32 34.57 -98.80
CA ARG A 67 -69.01 33.90 -99.92
C ARG A 67 -70.53 33.84 -99.71
N ARG A 68 -71.02 33.52 -98.51
CA ARG A 68 -72.48 33.56 -98.19
C ARG A 68 -73.10 34.93 -98.45
N LEU A 69 -72.39 36.00 -98.10
CA LEU A 69 -72.74 37.38 -98.44
C LEU A 69 -73.04 37.54 -99.95
N ALA A 70 -72.21 36.97 -100.84
CA ALA A 70 -72.37 37.07 -102.28
C ALA A 70 -73.62 36.36 -102.82
N GLU A 71 -74.01 35.25 -102.21
CA GLU A 71 -75.23 34.52 -102.58
C GLU A 71 -76.47 35.31 -102.17
N ASN A 72 -76.50 35.81 -100.93
CA ASN A 72 -77.53 36.73 -100.43
C ASN A 72 -77.68 37.96 -101.35
N THR A 73 -76.59 38.47 -101.93
CA THR A 73 -76.57 39.59 -102.90
C THR A 73 -77.23 39.24 -104.23
N ARG A 74 -76.93 38.05 -104.74
CA ARG A 74 -77.38 37.55 -106.05
C ARG A 74 -78.87 37.27 -106.01
N ASP A 75 -79.33 36.67 -104.92
CA ASP A 75 -80.71 36.20 -104.77
C ASP A 75 -81.62 37.39 -104.47
N PHE A 76 -81.15 38.36 -103.67
CA PHE A 76 -81.70 39.71 -103.60
C PHE A 76 -81.86 40.36 -105.00
N LYS A 77 -80.84 40.24 -105.87
CA LYS A 77 -80.87 40.89 -107.19
C LYS A 77 -81.95 40.33 -108.12
N LYS A 78 -82.34 39.07 -107.94
CA LYS A 78 -83.37 38.38 -108.74
C LYS A 78 -84.82 38.65 -108.27
N ALA A 79 -85.02 39.04 -107.02
CA ALA A 79 -86.33 39.28 -106.41
C ALA A 79 -87.21 40.32 -107.16
N SER A 80 -88.53 40.29 -106.95
CA SER A 80 -89.49 41.22 -107.55
C SER A 80 -89.40 42.64 -106.93
N PRO A 81 -90.13 43.66 -107.43
CA PRO A 81 -90.19 44.98 -106.78
C PRO A 81 -90.71 44.93 -105.34
N ASP A 82 -91.75 44.12 -105.07
CA ASP A 82 -92.36 43.98 -103.75
C ASP A 82 -91.42 43.23 -102.78
N ASP A 83 -90.67 42.24 -103.28
CA ASP A 83 -89.69 41.46 -102.51
C ASP A 83 -88.36 42.21 -102.28
N LYS A 84 -87.97 43.13 -103.17
CA LYS A 84 -86.67 43.85 -103.07
C LYS A 84 -86.65 44.88 -101.95
N LEU A 85 -87.78 45.46 -101.57
CA LEU A 85 -87.79 46.51 -100.54
C LEU A 85 -87.44 45.98 -99.14
N SER A 86 -87.79 44.73 -98.82
CA SER A 86 -87.52 44.13 -97.51
C SER A 86 -86.07 43.70 -97.29
N LEU A 87 -85.27 43.57 -98.36
CA LEU A 87 -83.95 42.92 -98.34
C LEU A 87 -82.76 43.89 -98.53
N PHE A 88 -82.96 45.08 -99.10
CA PHE A 88 -81.85 45.94 -99.56
C PHE A 88 -80.93 46.50 -98.46
N ASN A 89 -81.50 47.08 -97.41
CA ASN A 89 -80.71 47.69 -96.32
C ASN A 89 -79.98 46.65 -95.47
N SER A 90 -80.62 45.48 -95.28
CA SER A 90 -80.01 44.30 -94.63
C SER A 90 -78.73 43.91 -95.37
N LEU A 91 -78.82 43.82 -96.71
CA LEU A 91 -77.71 43.44 -97.57
C LEU A 91 -76.55 44.44 -97.55
N LEU A 92 -76.78 45.71 -97.92
CA LEU A 92 -75.68 46.63 -98.19
C LEU A 92 -74.83 46.94 -96.94
N LYS A 93 -75.47 46.99 -95.76
CA LYS A 93 -74.77 47.38 -94.52
C LYS A 93 -74.00 46.22 -93.89
N SER A 94 -74.61 45.03 -93.82
CA SER A 94 -73.90 43.79 -93.41
C SER A 94 -72.73 43.46 -94.34
N TYR A 95 -72.74 43.98 -95.58
CA TYR A 95 -71.65 43.83 -96.52
C TYR A 95 -70.35 44.54 -96.15
N GLN A 96 -70.45 45.77 -95.69
CA GLN A 96 -69.29 46.67 -95.64
C GLN A 96 -68.69 46.73 -94.23
N GLU A 97 -69.53 46.81 -93.20
CA GLU A 97 -69.07 46.82 -91.80
C GLU A 97 -68.41 45.47 -91.43
N GLU A 98 -68.93 44.33 -91.91
CA GLU A 98 -68.36 43.01 -91.64
C GLU A 98 -67.01 42.81 -92.35
N VAL A 99 -66.89 43.28 -93.62
CA VAL A 99 -65.65 43.17 -94.41
C VAL A 99 -64.53 43.99 -93.78
N ASP A 100 -64.77 45.25 -93.40
CA ASP A 100 -63.73 46.12 -92.86
C ASP A 100 -63.36 45.78 -91.41
N ASN A 101 -64.33 45.42 -90.57
CA ASN A 101 -64.05 45.08 -89.17
C ASN A 101 -63.30 43.75 -89.03
N LEU A 102 -63.64 42.69 -89.79
CA LEU A 102 -62.81 41.48 -89.78
C LEU A 102 -61.41 41.76 -90.36
N THR A 103 -61.30 42.54 -91.44
CA THR A 103 -59.99 42.84 -92.06
C THR A 103 -59.04 43.59 -91.13
N LYS A 104 -59.56 44.47 -90.26
CA LYS A 104 -58.74 45.14 -89.22
C LYS A 104 -58.48 44.27 -88.01
N ARG A 105 -59.50 43.58 -87.47
CA ARG A 105 -59.38 42.78 -86.24
C ARG A 105 -58.45 41.57 -86.43
N ALA A 106 -58.55 40.90 -87.59
CA ALA A 106 -57.67 39.80 -87.95
C ALA A 106 -56.21 40.27 -88.00
N LYS A 107 -55.91 41.28 -88.82
CA LYS A 107 -54.53 41.82 -88.96
C LYS A 107 -53.94 42.32 -87.66
N PHE A 108 -54.72 42.93 -86.77
CA PHE A 108 -54.22 43.38 -85.47
C PHE A 108 -53.88 42.20 -84.55
N GLY A 109 -54.77 41.21 -84.44
CA GLY A 109 -54.52 39.99 -83.66
C GLY A 109 -53.35 39.17 -84.19
N GLU A 110 -53.29 38.96 -85.51
CA GLU A 110 -52.21 38.26 -86.22
C GLU A 110 -50.84 38.91 -85.96
N ASN A 111 -50.71 40.23 -86.15
CA ASN A 111 -49.45 40.92 -85.94
C ASN A 111 -49.06 41.02 -84.46
N ALA A 112 -50.02 41.14 -83.53
CA ALA A 112 -49.74 41.11 -82.10
C ALA A 112 -49.26 39.72 -81.64
N PHE A 113 -49.92 38.66 -82.10
CA PHE A 113 -49.56 37.27 -81.81
C PHE A 113 -48.17 36.94 -82.36
N LEU A 114 -47.91 37.16 -83.65
CA LEU A 114 -46.64 36.83 -84.30
C LEU A 114 -45.44 37.58 -83.67
N ASN A 115 -45.63 38.83 -83.25
CA ASN A 115 -44.57 39.66 -82.63
C ASN A 115 -44.18 39.16 -81.22
N ILE A 116 -45.12 38.57 -80.47
CA ILE A 116 -44.86 37.94 -79.17
C ILE A 116 -44.31 36.53 -79.38
N TYR A 117 -44.95 35.73 -80.23
CA TYR A 117 -44.56 34.37 -80.58
C TYR A 117 -43.11 34.29 -81.08
N GLN A 118 -42.74 35.10 -82.08
CA GLN A 118 -41.37 35.09 -82.62
C GLN A 118 -40.33 35.35 -81.53
N LYS A 119 -40.57 36.32 -80.64
CA LYS A 119 -39.64 36.64 -79.54
C LYS A 119 -39.54 35.53 -78.50
N LEU A 120 -40.62 34.81 -78.23
CA LEU A 120 -40.64 33.69 -77.28
C LEU A 120 -40.07 32.39 -77.86
N TYR A 121 -40.17 32.23 -79.19
CA TYR A 121 -39.53 31.15 -79.95
C TYR A 121 -38.02 31.38 -80.13
N GLU A 122 -37.58 32.63 -80.33
CA GLU A 122 -36.17 33.00 -80.44
C GLU A 122 -35.45 33.12 -79.08
N ALA A 123 -36.17 33.45 -77.99
CA ALA A 123 -35.60 33.57 -76.65
C ALA A 123 -35.15 32.20 -76.10
N PRO A 124 -33.87 31.99 -75.76
CA PRO A 124 -33.40 30.71 -75.23
C PRO A 124 -34.00 30.41 -73.85
N ASP A 125 -34.21 29.13 -73.56
CA ASP A 125 -34.73 28.67 -72.27
C ASP A 125 -33.80 29.07 -71.10
N PRO A 126 -34.27 29.85 -70.12
CA PRO A 126 -33.47 30.23 -68.96
C PRO A 126 -33.34 29.11 -67.91
N TYR A 127 -34.20 28.09 -67.91
CA TYR A 127 -34.22 27.06 -66.86
C TYR A 127 -32.88 26.31 -66.69
N PRO A 128 -32.18 25.84 -67.73
CA PRO A 128 -30.89 25.16 -67.59
C PRO A 128 -29.80 26.05 -66.95
N ALA A 129 -29.81 27.35 -67.25
CA ALA A 129 -28.88 28.30 -66.65
C ALA A 129 -29.23 28.58 -65.18
N LEU A 130 -30.51 28.79 -64.88
CA LEU A 130 -31.01 28.99 -63.51
C LEU A 130 -30.77 27.75 -62.62
N ALA A 131 -30.95 26.55 -63.16
CA ALA A 131 -30.67 25.29 -62.46
C ALA A 131 -29.18 25.15 -62.15
N SER A 132 -28.30 25.38 -63.13
CA SER A 132 -26.85 25.34 -62.89
C SER A 132 -26.37 26.41 -61.90
N MET A 133 -27.03 27.58 -61.86
CA MET A 133 -26.78 28.60 -60.84
C MET A 133 -27.30 28.16 -59.46
N ALA A 134 -28.46 27.49 -59.37
CA ALA A 134 -29.01 27.00 -58.11
C ALA A 134 -28.14 25.88 -57.50
N ASP A 135 -27.62 24.97 -58.32
CA ASP A 135 -26.65 23.95 -57.90
C ASP A 135 -25.35 24.58 -57.35
N GLN A 136 -24.91 25.69 -57.96
CA GLN A 136 -23.74 26.46 -57.49
C GLN A 136 -24.04 27.24 -56.19
N ASP A 137 -25.22 27.86 -56.06
CA ASP A 137 -25.67 28.57 -54.86
C ASP A 137 -25.76 27.60 -53.66
N GLN A 138 -26.34 26.41 -53.87
CA GLN A 138 -26.35 25.34 -52.86
C GLN A 138 -24.93 24.92 -52.47
N LYS A 139 -24.05 24.65 -53.45
CA LYS A 139 -22.67 24.22 -53.17
C LYS A 139 -21.83 25.29 -52.47
N LEU A 140 -22.07 26.57 -52.77
CA LEU A 140 -21.47 27.69 -52.06
C LEU A 140 -21.98 27.77 -50.61
N SER A 141 -23.29 27.59 -50.38
CA SER A 141 -23.87 27.51 -49.05
C SER A 141 -23.29 26.34 -48.23
N GLU A 142 -23.16 25.16 -48.82
CA GLU A 142 -22.53 23.99 -48.20
C GLU A 142 -21.08 24.31 -47.77
N LEU A 143 -20.25 24.80 -48.70
CA LEU A 143 -18.87 25.21 -48.43
C LEU A 143 -18.76 26.33 -47.39
N GLU A 144 -19.72 27.27 -47.36
CA GLU A 144 -19.78 28.29 -46.30
C GLU A 144 -20.07 27.68 -44.93
N THR A 145 -21.02 26.73 -44.82
CA THR A 145 -21.28 26.05 -43.55
C THR A 145 -20.09 25.23 -43.06
N GLU A 146 -19.39 24.54 -43.97
CA GLU A 146 -18.17 23.81 -43.65
C GLU A 146 -17.04 24.76 -43.21
N ASN A 147 -16.87 25.89 -43.89
CA ASN A 147 -15.86 26.90 -43.55
C ASN A 147 -16.15 27.57 -42.19
N ARG A 148 -17.42 27.80 -41.86
CA ARG A 148 -17.86 28.25 -40.53
C ARG A 148 -17.59 27.19 -39.45
N LYS A 149 -17.85 25.91 -39.73
CA LYS A 149 -17.57 24.78 -38.82
C LYS A 149 -16.08 24.64 -38.53
N MET A 150 -15.24 24.62 -39.56
CA MET A 150 -13.77 24.58 -39.40
C MET A 150 -13.23 25.79 -38.62
N LYS A 151 -13.84 26.97 -38.76
CA LYS A 151 -13.46 28.16 -37.97
C LYS A 151 -13.77 27.98 -36.47
N LEU A 152 -14.92 27.41 -36.13
CA LEU A 152 -15.30 27.10 -34.74
C LEU A 152 -14.37 26.04 -34.13
N GLU A 153 -14.11 24.94 -34.84
CA GLU A 153 -13.16 23.89 -34.40
C GLU A 153 -11.75 24.47 -34.16
N LEU A 154 -11.27 25.35 -35.05
CA LEU A 154 -10.01 26.06 -34.88
C LEU A 154 -10.02 27.10 -33.74
N GLU A 155 -11.18 27.55 -33.26
CA GLU A 155 -11.29 28.43 -32.09
C GLU A 155 -11.35 27.61 -30.79
N GLU A 156 -12.07 26.50 -30.79
CA GLU A 156 -12.08 25.49 -29.71
C GLU A 156 -10.66 24.95 -29.45
N TYR A 157 -9.94 24.49 -30.47
CA TYR A 157 -8.54 24.03 -30.32
C TYR A 157 -7.58 25.12 -29.82
N ARG A 158 -7.85 26.40 -30.11
CA ARG A 158 -7.07 27.52 -29.54
C ARG A 158 -7.38 27.73 -28.06
N ALA A 159 -8.66 27.64 -27.67
CA ALA A 159 -9.08 27.73 -26.27
C ALA A 159 -8.52 26.56 -25.44
N GLU A 160 -8.57 25.33 -25.96
CA GLU A 160 -7.92 24.16 -25.35
C GLU A 160 -6.41 24.34 -25.21
N SER A 161 -5.72 24.82 -26.26
CA SER A 161 -4.27 25.10 -26.21
C SER A 161 -3.91 26.15 -25.15
N ALA A 162 -4.76 27.17 -24.97
CA ALA A 162 -4.58 28.18 -23.92
C ALA A 162 -4.81 27.59 -22.51
N HIS A 163 -5.85 26.76 -22.35
CA HIS A 163 -6.15 26.06 -21.10
C HIS A 163 -5.03 25.09 -20.69
N LEU A 164 -4.53 24.27 -21.63
CA LEU A 164 -3.39 23.37 -21.41
C LEU A 164 -2.11 24.11 -21.00
N LYS A 165 -1.83 25.29 -21.59
CA LYS A 165 -0.70 26.14 -21.16
C LYS A 165 -0.86 26.67 -19.74
N ASN A 166 -2.09 26.99 -19.31
CA ASN A 166 -2.38 27.39 -17.93
C ASN A 166 -2.21 26.21 -16.95
N GLN A 167 -2.70 25.02 -17.31
CA GLN A 167 -2.46 23.79 -16.55
C GLN A 167 -0.96 23.50 -16.40
N GLN A 168 -0.18 23.59 -17.49
CA GLN A 168 1.28 23.39 -17.44
C GLN A 168 1.99 24.39 -16.50
N ALA A 169 1.54 25.65 -16.47
CA ALA A 169 2.06 26.65 -15.52
C ALA A 169 1.67 26.34 -14.06
N THR A 170 0.51 25.72 -13.83
CA THR A 170 0.07 25.28 -12.51
C THR A 170 0.82 24.03 -12.05
N ILE A 171 1.04 23.06 -12.93
CA ILE A 171 1.87 21.87 -12.67
C ILE A 171 3.27 22.28 -12.23
N ARG A 172 3.94 23.18 -12.96
CA ARG A 172 5.27 23.69 -12.58
C ARG A 172 5.35 24.34 -11.20
N ARG A 173 4.28 25.02 -10.75
CA ARG A 173 4.21 25.59 -9.39
C ARG A 173 4.06 24.50 -8.32
N LEU A 174 3.34 23.43 -8.63
CA LEU A 174 3.17 22.28 -7.73
C LEU A 174 4.45 21.43 -7.66
N GLU A 175 5.12 21.20 -8.79
CA GLU A 175 6.44 20.54 -8.87
C GLU A 175 7.49 21.28 -8.02
N GLU A 176 7.63 22.60 -8.20
CA GLU A 176 8.58 23.41 -7.44
C GLU A 176 8.20 23.49 -5.95
N ARG A 177 6.90 23.57 -5.59
CA ARG A 177 6.47 23.49 -4.19
C ARG A 177 6.77 22.13 -3.56
N ASN A 178 6.59 21.04 -4.31
CA ASN A 178 6.87 19.69 -3.81
C ASN A 178 8.38 19.50 -3.58
N ARG A 179 9.21 19.93 -4.53
CA ARG A 179 10.68 19.99 -4.39
C ARG A 179 11.12 20.80 -3.17
N GLN A 180 10.50 21.94 -2.88
CA GLN A 180 10.81 22.74 -1.69
C GLN A 180 10.44 22.02 -0.38
N LEU A 181 9.34 21.26 -0.36
CA LEU A 181 8.97 20.43 0.78
C LEU A 181 9.90 19.22 0.96
N GLU A 182 10.33 18.60 -0.14
CA GLU A 182 11.34 17.52 -0.15
C GLU A 182 12.68 18.03 0.41
N GLN A 183 13.14 19.21 -0.02
CA GLN A 183 14.36 19.84 0.50
C GLN A 183 14.25 20.19 1.99
N GLN A 184 13.14 20.77 2.45
CA GLN A 184 12.92 21.05 3.87
C GLN A 184 12.83 19.76 4.72
N MET A 185 12.35 18.66 4.15
CA MET A 185 12.34 17.36 4.82
C MET A 185 13.74 16.76 4.90
N GLU A 186 14.53 16.83 3.82
CA GLU A 186 15.92 16.36 3.80
C GLU A 186 16.79 17.15 4.79
N GLU A 187 16.62 18.47 4.86
CA GLU A 187 17.30 19.36 5.80
C GLU A 187 16.98 18.99 7.25
N LYS A 188 15.69 18.83 7.60
CA LYS A 188 15.28 18.38 8.96
C LYS A 188 15.77 16.98 9.31
N VAL A 189 15.80 16.05 8.35
CA VAL A 189 16.37 14.72 8.56
C VAL A 189 17.87 14.81 8.81
N ARG A 190 18.58 15.67 8.08
CA ARG A 190 20.01 15.94 8.26
C ARG A 190 20.30 16.55 9.65
N GLU A 191 19.53 17.56 10.07
CA GLU A 191 19.61 18.14 11.42
C GLU A 191 19.37 17.10 12.52
N MET A 192 18.34 16.26 12.39
CA MET A 192 18.05 15.20 13.37
C MET A 192 19.16 14.14 13.43
N VAL A 193 19.73 13.76 12.29
CA VAL A 193 20.88 12.83 12.24
C VAL A 193 22.11 13.46 12.89
N GLU A 194 22.41 14.73 12.60
CA GLU A 194 23.56 15.43 13.18
C GLU A 194 23.40 15.62 14.70
N MET A 195 22.22 16.02 15.19
CA MET A 195 21.92 16.10 16.62
C MET A 195 22.06 14.74 17.31
N LYS A 196 21.54 13.66 16.70
CA LYS A 196 21.68 12.31 17.26
C LYS A 196 23.12 11.81 17.23
N GLN A 197 23.90 12.16 16.21
CA GLN A 197 25.32 11.82 16.12
C GLN A 197 26.13 12.58 17.20
N ARG A 198 25.81 13.85 17.48
CA ARG A 198 26.40 14.60 18.60
C ARG A 198 26.07 13.98 19.96
N SER A 199 24.79 13.68 20.23
CA SER A 199 24.38 12.99 21.49
C SER A 199 25.13 11.66 21.67
N LEU A 200 25.15 10.81 20.64
CA LEU A 200 25.87 9.53 20.71
C LEU A 200 27.38 9.70 20.93
N ALA A 201 28.00 10.76 20.37
CA ALA A 201 29.40 11.08 20.63
C ALA A 201 29.63 11.57 22.07
N GLU A 202 28.77 12.44 22.59
CA GLU A 202 28.82 12.89 23.99
C GLU A 202 28.62 11.74 24.99
N ASP A 203 27.69 10.84 24.73
CA ASP A 203 27.42 9.69 25.61
C ASP A 203 28.53 8.62 25.50
N SER A 204 29.13 8.46 24.32
CA SER A 204 30.37 7.69 24.13
C SER A 204 31.56 8.31 24.86
N GLN A 205 31.64 9.64 24.94
CA GLN A 205 32.67 10.34 25.71
C GLN A 205 32.46 10.16 27.22
N LYS A 206 31.25 10.41 27.74
CA LYS A 206 30.90 10.25 29.16
C LYS A 206 31.20 8.83 29.67
N THR A 207 30.82 7.81 28.89
CA THR A 207 31.09 6.40 29.24
C THR A 207 32.59 6.07 29.20
N LEU A 208 33.33 6.60 28.23
CA LEU A 208 34.79 6.44 28.15
C LEU A 208 35.54 7.17 29.28
N GLU A 209 35.05 8.32 29.74
CA GLU A 209 35.57 9.05 30.90
C GLU A 209 35.28 8.29 32.20
N ALA A 210 34.05 7.82 32.41
CA ALA A 210 33.68 7.00 33.57
C ALA A 210 34.48 5.67 33.64
N LEU A 211 34.78 5.05 32.50
CA LEU A 211 35.66 3.88 32.43
C LEU A 211 37.10 4.20 32.80
N LYS A 212 37.65 5.36 32.37
CA LYS A 212 39.00 5.80 32.76
C LYS A 212 39.10 6.11 34.26
N ASP A 213 38.08 6.71 34.86
CA ASP A 213 38.10 7.00 36.30
C ASP A 213 37.93 5.73 37.14
N ARG A 214 37.15 4.75 36.65
CA ARG A 214 37.14 3.39 37.22
C ARG A 214 38.50 2.69 37.07
N GLU A 215 39.16 2.82 35.92
CA GLU A 215 40.49 2.26 35.69
C GLU A 215 41.52 2.84 36.67
N ARG A 216 41.56 4.17 36.82
CA ARG A 216 42.40 4.88 37.80
C ARG A 216 42.16 4.39 39.23
N ALA A 217 40.89 4.28 39.65
CA ALA A 217 40.54 3.80 40.98
C ALA A 217 41.00 2.35 41.22
N LEU A 218 40.92 1.48 40.21
CA LEU A 218 41.42 0.10 40.28
C LEU A 218 42.95 0.04 40.30
N GLN A 219 43.63 0.89 39.52
CA GLN A 219 45.10 1.03 39.55
C GLN A 219 45.59 1.51 40.93
N ASP A 220 44.88 2.44 41.58
CA ASP A 220 45.20 2.90 42.93
C ASP A 220 44.92 1.84 44.00
N GLN A 221 43.84 1.07 43.90
CA GLN A 221 43.59 -0.08 44.78
C GLN A 221 44.67 -1.15 44.61
N LEU A 222 45.06 -1.47 43.36
CA LEU A 222 46.14 -2.41 43.08
C LEU A 222 47.48 -1.91 43.65
N ARG A 223 47.77 -0.60 43.54
CA ARG A 223 48.96 0.03 44.12
C ARG A 223 48.98 -0.09 45.65
N GLN A 224 47.88 0.23 46.32
CA GLN A 224 47.73 0.10 47.77
C GLN A 224 47.85 -1.36 48.25
N ALA A 225 47.22 -2.31 47.54
CA ALA A 225 47.33 -3.73 47.84
C ALA A 225 48.78 -4.23 47.66
N THR A 226 49.46 -3.82 46.59
CA THR A 226 50.87 -4.17 46.32
C THR A 226 51.79 -3.60 47.40
N GLU A 227 51.58 -2.36 47.83
CA GLU A 227 52.36 -1.74 48.91
C GLU A 227 52.10 -2.40 50.27
N SER A 228 50.85 -2.78 50.56
CA SER A 228 50.48 -3.55 51.74
C SER A 228 51.17 -4.92 51.77
N VAL A 229 51.13 -5.67 50.67
CA VAL A 229 51.85 -6.96 50.52
C VAL A 229 53.35 -6.76 50.71
N LYS A 230 53.95 -5.74 50.11
CA LYS A 230 55.38 -5.42 50.26
C LYS A 230 55.77 -5.06 51.70
N ASN A 231 54.89 -4.40 52.44
CA ASN A 231 55.12 -4.09 53.85
C ASN A 231 54.93 -5.34 54.74
N MET A 232 53.97 -6.21 54.43
CA MET A 232 53.83 -7.53 55.08
C MET A 232 55.02 -8.46 54.81
N GLN A 233 55.58 -8.44 53.60
CA GLN A 233 56.82 -9.17 53.25
C GLN A 233 58.00 -8.69 54.10
N LYS A 234 58.25 -7.37 54.18
CA LYS A 234 59.29 -6.81 55.06
C LYS A 234 59.10 -7.17 56.54
N LEU A 235 57.85 -7.14 57.03
CA LEU A 235 57.54 -7.54 58.40
C LEU A 235 57.82 -9.03 58.63
N HIS A 236 57.49 -9.88 57.67
CA HIS A 236 57.81 -11.31 57.71
C HIS A 236 59.32 -11.56 57.66
N GLU A 237 60.06 -10.90 56.76
CA GLU A 237 61.53 -10.95 56.67
C GLU A 237 62.18 -10.52 58.00
N SER A 238 61.70 -9.43 58.60
CA SER A 238 62.18 -8.94 59.90
C SER A 238 61.88 -9.92 61.04
N ALA A 239 60.68 -10.50 61.08
CA ALA A 239 60.29 -11.47 62.11
C ALA A 239 61.06 -12.80 61.95
N GLN A 240 61.26 -13.26 60.71
CA GLN A 240 62.06 -14.44 60.40
C GLN A 240 63.54 -14.24 60.77
N SER A 241 64.07 -13.04 60.57
CA SER A 241 65.43 -12.67 61.01
C SER A 241 65.55 -12.70 62.53
N GLN A 242 64.61 -12.10 63.27
CA GLN A 242 64.57 -12.15 64.73
C GLN A 242 64.42 -13.58 65.28
N LEU A 243 63.61 -14.43 64.64
CA LEU A 243 63.49 -15.85 64.99
C LEU A 243 64.79 -16.62 64.72
N PHE A 244 65.55 -16.26 63.68
CA PHE A 244 66.86 -16.83 63.42
C PHE A 244 67.89 -16.37 64.47
N GLU A 245 67.94 -15.08 64.81
CA GLU A 245 68.80 -14.54 65.88
C GLU A 245 68.51 -15.19 67.24
N LEU A 246 67.24 -15.26 67.66
CA LEU A 246 66.83 -15.92 68.90
C LEU A 246 67.16 -17.42 68.89
N ARG A 247 67.04 -18.09 67.73
CA ARG A 247 67.45 -19.49 67.59
C ARG A 247 68.96 -19.64 67.72
N THR A 248 69.76 -18.77 67.08
CA THR A 248 71.22 -18.79 67.19
C THR A 248 71.65 -18.56 68.62
N GLN A 249 71.11 -17.55 69.31
CA GLN A 249 71.37 -17.30 70.74
C GLN A 249 70.97 -18.50 71.61
N SER A 250 69.84 -19.15 71.34
CA SER A 250 69.40 -20.34 72.08
C SER A 250 70.29 -21.56 71.81
N GLU A 251 70.82 -21.73 70.60
CA GLU A 251 71.79 -22.78 70.27
C GLU A 251 73.18 -22.48 70.87
N GLU A 252 73.61 -21.22 70.90
CA GLU A 252 74.81 -20.74 71.60
C GLU A 252 74.72 -20.97 73.12
N ASP A 253 73.67 -20.47 73.79
CA ASP A 253 73.41 -20.71 75.22
C ASP A 253 73.37 -22.20 75.54
N ARG A 254 72.74 -23.02 74.69
CA ARG A 254 72.71 -24.47 74.85
C ARG A 254 74.12 -25.07 74.77
N THR A 255 74.96 -24.66 73.83
CA THR A 255 76.37 -25.13 73.77
C THR A 255 77.21 -24.63 74.93
N ALA A 256 76.99 -23.40 75.42
CA ALA A 256 77.66 -22.87 76.60
C ALA A 256 77.28 -23.65 77.86
N LYS A 257 76.00 -24.01 78.01
CA LYS A 257 75.51 -24.87 79.11
C LYS A 257 75.99 -26.31 78.98
N GLU A 258 76.10 -26.85 77.77
CA GLU A 258 76.67 -28.18 77.50
C GLU A 258 78.17 -28.23 77.88
N ALA A 259 78.93 -27.17 77.57
CA ALA A 259 80.32 -27.02 78.02
C ALA A 259 80.45 -26.82 79.54
N GLU A 260 79.57 -26.02 80.17
CA GLU A 260 79.53 -25.86 81.63
C GLU A 260 79.24 -27.18 82.34
N VAL A 261 78.28 -27.97 81.82
CA VAL A 261 77.99 -29.33 82.32
C VAL A 261 79.19 -30.26 82.14
N SER A 262 79.89 -30.20 81.01
CA SER A 262 81.12 -30.99 80.81
C SER A 262 82.21 -30.63 81.83
N LEU A 263 82.45 -29.34 82.09
CA LEU A 263 83.43 -28.89 83.08
C LEU A 263 83.03 -29.29 84.52
N LEU A 264 81.72 -29.28 84.83
CA LEU A 264 81.20 -29.79 86.10
C LEU A 264 81.33 -31.32 86.21
N MET A 265 81.17 -32.07 85.11
CA MET A 265 81.44 -33.50 85.06
C MET A 265 82.92 -33.79 85.30
N ASP A 266 83.85 -33.08 84.64
CA ASP A 266 85.29 -33.20 84.87
C ASP A 266 85.66 -32.92 86.34
N GLU A 267 85.02 -31.93 86.97
CA GLU A 267 85.24 -31.59 88.39
C GLU A 267 84.68 -32.68 89.31
N VAL A 268 83.51 -33.25 88.99
CA VAL A 268 82.93 -34.39 89.71
C VAL A 268 83.79 -35.64 89.56
N GLU A 269 84.34 -35.95 88.38
CA GLU A 269 85.25 -37.08 88.19
C GLU A 269 86.57 -36.88 88.96
N ARG A 270 87.11 -35.66 88.99
CA ARG A 270 88.29 -35.32 89.80
C ARG A 270 88.00 -35.39 91.31
N ALA A 271 86.82 -34.95 91.74
CA ALA A 271 86.36 -35.07 93.12
C ALA A 271 86.13 -36.53 93.53
N GLN A 272 85.50 -37.35 92.68
CA GLN A 272 85.32 -38.79 92.89
C GLN A 272 86.66 -39.53 92.94
N SER A 273 87.59 -39.22 92.02
CA SER A 273 88.94 -39.78 92.03
C SER A 273 89.68 -39.51 93.34
N ARG A 274 89.54 -38.28 93.87
CA ARG A 274 90.08 -37.88 95.18
C ARG A 274 89.35 -38.54 96.35
N LEU A 275 88.03 -38.75 96.24
CA LEU A 275 87.24 -39.47 97.24
C LEU A 275 87.70 -40.94 97.30
N VAL A 276 87.90 -41.58 96.15
CA VAL A 276 88.43 -42.96 96.03
C VAL A 276 89.88 -43.08 96.55
N SER A 277 90.73 -42.04 96.43
CA SER A 277 92.05 -42.06 97.07
C SER A 277 91.94 -41.94 98.60
N LEU A 278 91.10 -41.03 99.10
CA LEU A 278 90.81 -40.90 100.54
C LEU A 278 90.14 -42.14 101.13
N GLU A 279 89.34 -42.88 100.34
CA GLU A 279 88.76 -44.15 100.77
C GLU A 279 89.77 -45.30 100.81
N ARG A 280 90.80 -45.28 99.95
CA ARG A 280 91.96 -46.17 100.12
C ARG A 280 92.75 -45.84 101.39
N GLU A 281 93.11 -44.57 101.60
CA GLU A 281 93.80 -44.13 102.82
C GLU A 281 92.99 -44.47 104.10
N LYS A 282 91.67 -44.28 104.07
CA LYS A 282 90.74 -44.69 105.13
C LYS A 282 90.65 -46.21 105.29
N GLY A 283 90.79 -46.97 104.20
CA GLY A 283 90.88 -48.44 104.20
C GLY A 283 92.16 -48.93 104.86
N ASP A 284 93.30 -48.34 104.50
CA ASP A 284 94.61 -48.62 105.10
C ASP A 284 94.61 -48.26 106.59
N LEU A 285 94.08 -47.09 106.97
CA LEU A 285 93.86 -46.70 108.36
C LEU A 285 92.89 -47.64 109.10
N ARG A 286 91.85 -48.15 108.43
CA ARG A 286 90.96 -49.19 109.00
C ARG A 286 91.69 -50.51 109.22
N SER A 287 92.60 -50.90 108.33
CA SER A 287 93.41 -52.12 108.51
C SER A 287 94.33 -52.00 109.73
N GLN A 288 94.90 -50.81 109.98
CA GLN A 288 95.67 -50.50 111.19
C GLN A 288 94.78 -50.59 112.44
N LEU A 289 93.57 -50.03 112.37
CA LEU A 289 92.60 -50.06 113.47
C LEU A 289 92.07 -51.48 113.77
N GLN A 290 91.96 -52.34 112.76
CA GLN A 290 91.47 -53.72 112.89
C GLN A 290 92.49 -54.69 113.55
N THR A 291 93.74 -54.24 113.79
CA THR A 291 94.67 -54.97 114.67
C THR A 291 94.44 -54.72 116.17
N THR A 292 93.43 -53.91 116.53
CA THR A 292 93.09 -53.58 117.92
C THR A 292 91.58 -53.60 118.17
N ASN A 293 91.18 -54.30 119.25
CA ASN A 293 89.86 -54.27 119.89
C ASN A 293 88.72 -55.08 119.23
N GLU A 294 88.57 -56.34 119.63
CA GLU A 294 87.34 -57.15 119.47
C GLU A 294 86.29 -56.86 120.58
N ASP A 295 85.08 -57.38 120.34
CA ASP A 295 84.06 -57.84 121.29
C ASP A 295 83.03 -56.94 122.02
N THR A 296 81.80 -57.50 122.05
CA THR A 296 80.66 -57.34 123.00
C THR A 296 79.59 -56.25 122.74
N SER A 297 78.27 -56.47 122.92
CA SER A 297 77.29 -57.52 122.44
C SER A 297 75.88 -57.29 123.07
N ASN A 298 74.86 -58.08 122.64
CA ASN A 298 73.58 -58.40 123.32
C ASN A 298 72.46 -57.31 123.37
N ASN A 299 71.16 -57.57 123.63
CA ASN A 299 70.16 -58.62 123.24
C ASN A 299 68.73 -58.03 123.63
N SER A 300 67.52 -58.64 123.67
CA SER A 300 66.95 -60.01 123.58
C SER A 300 65.40 -59.97 123.36
N ASP A 301 64.76 -61.16 123.33
CA ASP A 301 63.39 -61.53 123.80
C ASP A 301 62.17 -61.59 122.85
N TYR A 302 61.23 -62.50 123.22
CA TYR A 302 60.21 -63.16 122.37
C TYR A 302 59.05 -63.70 123.24
N MET A 303 57.81 -63.79 122.74
CA MET A 303 56.63 -64.28 123.51
C MET A 303 55.61 -65.11 122.69
N ASP A 304 54.54 -65.57 123.35
CA ASP A 304 53.76 -66.80 123.08
C ASP A 304 52.73 -66.76 121.91
N PRO A 305 52.42 -67.90 121.22
CA PRO A 305 51.62 -67.88 119.99
C PRO A 305 50.09 -68.01 120.11
N SER A 306 49.51 -68.40 121.25
CA SER A 306 48.10 -68.87 121.27
C SER A 306 47.08 -67.74 121.02
N ASP A 307 47.24 -66.58 121.67
CA ASP A 307 46.35 -65.43 121.53
C ASP A 307 46.34 -64.85 120.09
N ILE A 308 47.40 -65.10 119.32
CA ILE A 308 47.55 -64.65 117.93
C ILE A 308 46.48 -65.30 117.03
N LEU A 309 46.09 -66.55 117.29
CA LEU A 309 45.12 -67.25 116.44
C LEU A 309 43.69 -66.73 116.64
N GLU A 310 43.25 -66.53 117.87
CA GLU A 310 41.89 -66.04 118.15
C GLU A 310 41.73 -64.56 117.80
N SER A 311 42.78 -63.76 118.03
CA SER A 311 42.87 -62.40 117.50
C SER A 311 42.84 -62.40 115.96
N SER A 312 43.60 -63.28 115.30
CA SER A 312 43.59 -63.41 113.84
C SER A 312 42.25 -63.87 113.28
N LEU A 313 41.48 -64.71 113.99
CA LEU A 313 40.19 -65.20 113.51
C LEU A 313 39.15 -64.06 113.53
N ASN A 314 39.02 -63.37 114.67
CA ASN A 314 38.15 -62.22 114.80
C ASN A 314 38.53 -61.08 113.83
N ALA A 315 39.82 -60.84 113.61
CA ALA A 315 40.29 -59.89 112.61
C ALA A 315 39.89 -60.31 111.19
N LYS A 316 40.03 -61.59 110.83
CA LYS A 316 39.61 -62.11 109.50
C LYS A 316 38.10 -62.05 109.30
N GLU A 317 37.30 -62.37 110.31
CA GLU A 317 35.84 -62.32 110.20
C GLU A 317 35.33 -60.87 110.13
N LYS A 318 35.96 -59.94 110.85
CA LYS A 318 35.74 -58.49 110.68
C LYS A 318 36.11 -58.03 109.26
N ILE A 319 37.28 -58.40 108.74
CA ILE A 319 37.71 -58.09 107.37
C ILE A 319 36.75 -58.69 106.33
N ILE A 320 36.23 -59.90 106.54
CA ILE A 320 35.19 -60.50 105.68
C ILE A 320 33.89 -59.69 105.76
N SER A 321 33.49 -59.18 106.93
CA SER A 321 32.30 -58.32 107.04
C SER A 321 32.50 -56.97 106.33
N GLU A 322 33.70 -56.39 106.40
CA GLU A 322 34.08 -55.13 105.76
C GLU A 322 34.15 -55.30 104.23
N LEU A 323 34.82 -56.34 103.73
CA LEU A 323 34.85 -56.68 102.29
C LEU A 323 33.46 -57.01 101.72
N ASN A 324 32.56 -57.60 102.49
CA ASN A 324 31.17 -57.82 102.05
C ASN A 324 30.35 -56.53 102.04
N ALA A 325 30.61 -55.58 102.94
CA ALA A 325 30.01 -54.26 102.91
C ALA A 325 30.54 -53.42 101.74
N GLU A 326 31.85 -53.47 101.48
CA GLU A 326 32.50 -52.85 100.32
C GLU A 326 32.00 -53.46 99.01
N LEU A 327 31.90 -54.78 98.89
CA LEU A 327 31.31 -55.45 97.71
C LEU A 327 29.89 -54.98 97.46
N ARG A 328 29.01 -54.96 98.47
CA ARG A 328 27.63 -54.47 98.31
C ARG A 328 27.57 -52.98 97.97
N ASN A 329 28.50 -52.18 98.47
CA ASN A 329 28.60 -50.77 98.12
C ASN A 329 29.04 -50.59 96.66
N ILE A 330 30.04 -51.35 96.21
CA ILE A 330 30.53 -51.38 94.82
C ILE A 330 29.45 -51.92 93.87
N GLU A 331 28.72 -52.96 94.24
CA GLU A 331 27.57 -53.48 93.47
C GLU A 331 26.45 -52.45 93.37
N SER A 332 26.14 -51.74 94.46
CA SER A 332 25.13 -50.67 94.51
C SER A 332 25.53 -49.47 93.64
N THR A 333 26.77 -48.97 93.77
CA THR A 333 27.27 -47.86 92.94
C THR A 333 27.35 -48.26 91.48
N LEU A 334 27.87 -49.45 91.15
CA LEU A 334 27.91 -49.97 89.79
C LEU A 334 26.50 -50.18 89.20
N SER A 335 25.51 -50.55 90.02
CA SER A 335 24.12 -50.63 89.59
C SER A 335 23.54 -49.23 89.31
N SER A 336 23.85 -48.25 90.16
CA SER A 336 23.42 -46.86 89.97
C SER A 336 24.07 -46.21 88.74
N GLU A 337 25.37 -46.43 88.52
CA GLU A 337 26.08 -45.99 87.30
C GLU A 337 25.51 -46.66 86.05
N LYS A 338 25.23 -47.96 86.08
CA LYS A 338 24.55 -48.66 84.97
C LYS A 338 23.18 -48.06 84.69
N GLU A 339 22.39 -47.74 85.72
CA GLU A 339 21.08 -47.09 85.53
C GLU A 339 21.22 -45.67 84.97
N MET A 340 22.16 -44.87 85.46
CA MET A 340 22.48 -43.55 84.90
C MET A 340 22.90 -43.65 83.43
N HIS A 341 23.81 -44.56 83.08
CA HIS A 341 24.24 -44.78 81.70
C HIS A 341 23.11 -45.27 80.80
N VAL A 342 22.27 -46.20 81.28
CA VAL A 342 21.08 -46.66 80.55
C VAL A 342 20.09 -45.51 80.32
N ASN A 343 19.91 -44.62 81.28
CA ASN A 343 19.01 -43.48 81.15
C ASN A 343 19.59 -42.37 80.25
N GLU A 344 20.89 -42.11 80.29
CA GLU A 344 21.54 -41.19 79.34
C GLU A 344 21.56 -41.78 77.92
N VAL A 345 21.79 -43.08 77.75
CA VAL A 345 21.66 -43.75 76.44
C VAL A 345 20.22 -43.67 75.90
N LYS A 346 19.19 -43.87 76.72
CA LYS A 346 17.78 -43.64 76.32
C LYS A 346 17.56 -42.19 75.87
N LYS A 347 18.05 -41.22 76.63
CA LYS A 347 17.93 -39.77 76.36
C LYS A 347 18.65 -39.36 75.07
N LEU A 348 19.88 -39.84 74.86
CA LEU A 348 20.62 -39.65 73.62
C LEU A 348 19.94 -40.33 72.43
N THR A 349 19.41 -41.54 72.59
CA THR A 349 18.66 -42.25 71.53
C THR A 349 17.38 -41.51 71.15
N ALA A 350 16.63 -40.99 72.14
CA ALA A 350 15.44 -40.19 71.90
C ALA A 350 15.77 -38.87 71.16
N LEU A 351 16.84 -38.18 71.57
CA LEU A 351 17.30 -36.95 70.93
C LEU A 351 17.83 -37.21 69.52
N LEU A 352 18.53 -38.33 69.28
CA LEU A 352 18.99 -38.74 67.96
C LEU A 352 17.79 -39.02 67.04
N SER A 353 16.78 -39.76 67.52
CA SER A 353 15.50 -39.97 66.82
C SER A 353 14.79 -38.65 66.48
N GLU A 354 14.72 -37.71 67.42
CA GLU A 354 14.17 -36.36 67.19
C GLU A 354 14.94 -35.58 66.11
N LYS A 355 16.27 -35.74 66.02
CA LYS A 355 17.05 -35.14 64.94
C LYS A 355 16.92 -35.90 63.62
N GLU A 356 16.69 -37.21 63.62
CA GLU A 356 16.39 -37.98 62.40
C GLU A 356 15.01 -37.63 61.82
N THR A 357 13.98 -37.44 62.66
CA THR A 357 12.68 -36.95 62.20
C THR A 357 12.78 -35.52 61.67
N ALA A 358 13.43 -34.61 62.39
CA ALA A 358 13.67 -33.24 61.91
C ALA A 358 14.48 -33.21 60.61
N ILE A 359 15.49 -34.08 60.44
CA ILE A 359 16.29 -34.18 59.20
C ILE A 359 15.46 -34.76 58.05
N THR A 360 14.57 -35.73 58.29
CA THR A 360 13.69 -36.26 57.23
C THR A 360 12.61 -35.26 56.81
N GLU A 361 12.06 -34.49 57.76
CA GLU A 361 11.12 -33.40 57.49
C GLU A 361 11.78 -32.24 56.73
N LEU A 362 12.97 -31.80 57.16
CA LEU A 362 13.76 -30.79 56.42
C LEU A 362 14.21 -31.27 55.03
N LYS A 363 14.52 -32.57 54.86
CA LYS A 363 14.80 -33.15 53.53
C LYS A 363 13.56 -33.17 52.64
N LYS A 364 12.38 -33.44 53.21
CA LYS A 364 11.10 -33.38 52.50
C LYS A 364 10.79 -31.94 52.08
N GLU A 365 10.90 -30.96 52.99
CA GLU A 365 10.80 -29.53 52.65
C GLU A 365 11.79 -29.15 51.53
N LEU A 366 13.03 -29.64 51.59
CA LEU A 366 14.04 -29.32 50.58
C LEU A 366 13.75 -29.94 49.20
N GLN A 367 12.98 -31.04 49.14
CA GLN A 367 12.49 -31.64 47.89
C GLN A 367 11.19 -30.98 47.40
N GLU A 368 10.32 -30.52 48.30
CA GLU A 368 9.07 -29.81 47.96
C GLU A 368 9.31 -28.33 47.60
N ARG A 369 10.41 -27.73 48.08
CA ARG A 369 10.86 -26.39 47.67
C ARG A 369 11.20 -26.39 46.17
N PRO A 370 10.58 -25.52 45.34
CA PRO A 370 10.91 -25.43 43.93
C PRO A 370 12.37 -25.03 43.75
N THR A 371 13.10 -25.79 42.93
CA THR A 371 14.52 -25.55 42.60
C THR A 371 14.73 -24.10 42.15
N THR A 372 15.87 -23.49 42.48
CA THR A 372 16.19 -22.08 42.11
C THR A 372 15.91 -21.80 40.63
N ARG A 373 16.34 -22.69 39.73
CA ARG A 373 16.05 -22.60 38.29
C ARG A 373 14.56 -22.57 37.95
N LEU A 374 13.71 -23.33 38.65
CA LEU A 374 12.26 -23.31 38.46
C LEU A 374 11.65 -22.01 39.00
N VAL A 375 12.14 -21.50 40.13
CA VAL A 375 11.74 -20.19 40.68
C VAL A 375 12.12 -19.06 39.72
N ASP A 376 13.32 -19.11 39.13
CA ASP A 376 13.81 -18.11 38.20
C ASP A 376 13.11 -18.22 36.82
N ASP A 377 12.87 -19.43 36.31
CA ASP A 377 12.05 -19.66 35.12
C ASP A 377 10.59 -19.18 35.32
N LEU A 378 10.04 -19.32 36.52
CA LEU A 378 8.71 -18.79 36.87
C LEU A 378 8.73 -17.26 37.02
N LYS A 379 9.73 -16.67 37.67
CA LYS A 379 9.91 -15.21 37.73
C LYS A 379 10.04 -14.60 36.34
N LYS A 380 10.88 -15.18 35.47
CA LYS A 380 11.04 -14.74 34.08
C LYS A 380 9.71 -14.83 33.32
N LYS A 381 8.99 -15.95 33.42
CA LYS A 381 7.65 -16.09 32.82
C LYS A 381 6.66 -15.05 33.35
N VAL A 382 6.68 -14.73 34.64
CA VAL A 382 5.83 -13.68 35.23
C VAL A 382 6.24 -12.29 34.75
N GLN A 383 7.53 -11.96 34.70
CA GLN A 383 8.03 -10.69 34.17
C GLN A 383 7.67 -10.51 32.69
N ILE A 384 7.86 -11.55 31.86
CA ILE A 384 7.48 -11.55 30.44
C ILE A 384 5.95 -11.37 30.29
N LEU A 385 5.14 -12.11 31.06
CA LEU A 385 3.68 -11.97 31.03
C LEU A 385 3.20 -10.60 31.52
N GLN A 386 3.86 -10.02 32.53
CA GLN A 386 3.55 -8.68 33.03
C GLN A 386 3.94 -7.61 32.01
N ALA A 387 5.11 -7.73 31.38
CA ALA A 387 5.57 -6.77 30.40
C ALA A 387 4.76 -6.83 29.10
N VAL A 388 4.40 -8.03 28.62
CA VAL A 388 3.49 -8.25 27.47
C VAL A 388 2.04 -7.89 27.79
N GLY A 389 1.60 -8.04 29.04
CA GLY A 389 0.24 -7.75 29.48
C GLY A 389 -0.04 -6.27 29.78
N TYR A 390 0.98 -5.50 30.16
CA TYR A 390 0.84 -4.11 30.61
C TYR A 390 1.65 -3.07 29.83
N ASN A 391 2.54 -3.47 28.90
CA ASN A 391 3.37 -2.57 28.08
C ASN A 391 4.11 -1.47 28.89
N SER A 392 4.50 -1.79 30.13
CA SER A 392 4.93 -0.81 31.15
C SER A 392 6.14 -1.30 31.96
N ILE A 393 7.20 -1.73 31.27
CA ILE A 393 8.53 -1.95 31.85
C ILE A 393 9.56 -1.25 30.96
N GLU A 394 10.47 -0.51 31.59
CA GLU A 394 11.53 0.27 30.93
C GLU A 394 12.57 -0.67 30.28
N ALA A 395 13.26 -0.21 29.23
CA ALA A 395 14.00 -1.11 28.34
C ALA A 395 15.18 -1.85 29.00
N GLU A 396 15.72 -1.33 30.10
CA GLU A 396 16.91 -1.84 30.77
C GLU A 396 16.62 -3.12 31.58
N ASP A 397 15.45 -3.23 32.21
CA ASP A 397 15.01 -4.43 32.94
C ASP A 397 14.73 -5.62 31.99
N TRP A 398 14.39 -5.35 30.73
CA TRP A 398 14.12 -6.38 29.72
C TRP A 398 15.38 -7.13 29.28
N GLU A 399 16.51 -6.44 29.08
CA GLU A 399 17.76 -7.09 28.69
C GLU A 399 18.28 -8.00 29.81
N LEU A 400 18.10 -7.60 31.07
CA LEU A 400 18.57 -8.37 32.23
C LEU A 400 17.83 -9.71 32.39
N ALA A 401 16.52 -9.74 32.15
CA ALA A 401 15.70 -10.95 32.26
C ALA A 401 15.96 -11.99 31.14
N THR A 402 16.26 -11.52 29.92
CA THR A 402 16.26 -12.32 28.68
C THR A 402 17.61 -12.97 28.32
N ASN A 403 18.60 -12.91 29.23
CA ASN A 403 19.92 -13.52 29.08
C ASN A 403 19.93 -15.07 29.07
N GLY A 404 19.44 -15.67 28.00
CA GLY A 404 19.50 -17.10 27.70
C GLY A 404 19.18 -17.37 26.24
N GLU A 405 20.14 -17.88 25.46
CA GLU A 405 20.13 -17.83 23.99
C GLU A 405 18.90 -18.47 23.33
N GLU A 406 18.41 -19.60 23.85
CA GLU A 406 17.23 -20.28 23.32
C GLU A 406 15.91 -19.57 23.64
N MET A 407 15.80 -18.99 24.84
CA MET A 407 14.64 -18.20 25.27
C MET A 407 14.56 -16.89 24.48
N SER A 408 15.66 -16.12 24.45
CA SER A 408 15.77 -14.83 23.76
C SER A 408 15.30 -14.89 22.31
N LYS A 409 15.63 -15.98 21.59
CA LYS A 409 15.22 -16.18 20.20
C LYS A 409 13.72 -16.45 20.02
N LEU A 410 13.10 -17.17 20.95
CA LEU A 410 11.65 -17.42 20.95
C LEU A 410 10.88 -16.16 21.40
N GLU A 411 11.40 -15.47 22.41
CA GLU A 411 10.87 -14.23 22.96
C GLU A 411 10.90 -13.10 21.93
N ALA A 412 12.02 -12.91 21.22
CA ALA A 412 12.12 -11.95 20.11
C ALA A 412 11.12 -12.25 18.99
N LEU A 413 10.90 -13.52 18.64
CA LEU A 413 9.88 -13.94 17.66
C LEU A 413 8.45 -13.68 18.14
N LEU A 414 8.18 -13.81 19.44
CA LEU A 414 6.88 -13.47 20.03
C LEU A 414 6.68 -11.95 20.11
N LEU A 415 7.72 -11.17 20.44
CA LEU A 415 7.70 -9.72 20.51
C LEU A 415 7.53 -9.06 19.13
N ASP A 416 8.25 -9.53 18.10
CA ASP A 416 8.06 -9.11 16.71
C ASP A 416 6.65 -9.44 16.24
N LYS A 417 6.18 -10.67 16.48
CA LYS A 417 4.83 -11.07 16.10
C LYS A 417 3.74 -10.28 16.85
N ASN A 418 3.94 -9.94 18.12
CA ASN A 418 2.99 -9.13 18.88
C ASN A 418 2.97 -7.68 18.37
N ARG A 419 4.12 -7.02 18.24
CA ARG A 419 4.24 -5.67 17.65
C ARG A 419 3.65 -5.60 16.24
N LYS A 420 3.83 -6.66 15.44
CA LYS A 420 3.22 -6.79 14.13
C LYS A 420 1.70 -6.94 14.21
N MET A 421 1.17 -7.74 15.13
CA MET A 421 -0.28 -7.84 15.36
C MET A 421 -0.86 -6.50 15.86
N GLU A 422 -0.19 -5.81 16.78
CA GLU A 422 -0.57 -4.45 17.23
C GLU A 422 -0.56 -3.45 16.06
N HIS A 423 0.43 -3.52 15.17
CA HIS A 423 0.53 -2.67 13.98
C HIS A 423 -0.57 -3.00 12.95
N GLU A 424 -0.88 -4.27 12.70
CA GLU A 424 -1.98 -4.68 11.84
C GLU A 424 -3.35 -4.28 12.43
N LEU A 425 -3.53 -4.41 13.75
CA LEU A 425 -4.76 -4.04 14.47
C LEU A 425 -4.94 -2.52 14.51
N THR A 426 -3.88 -1.73 14.70
CA THR A 426 -3.93 -0.26 14.60
C THR A 426 -4.17 0.21 13.18
N GLN A 427 -3.52 -0.37 12.16
CA GLN A 427 -3.86 -0.11 10.76
C GLN A 427 -5.33 -0.42 10.44
N LEU A 428 -5.87 -1.54 10.94
CA LEU A 428 -7.26 -1.90 10.75
C LEU A 428 -8.21 -0.94 11.46
N LYS A 429 -7.89 -0.50 12.69
CA LYS A 429 -8.65 0.56 13.39
C LYS A 429 -8.68 1.87 12.61
N VAL A 430 -7.54 2.32 12.08
CA VAL A 430 -7.46 3.54 11.25
C VAL A 430 -8.31 3.38 9.99
N LYS A 431 -8.18 2.28 9.26
CA LYS A 431 -9.00 1.98 8.06
C LYS A 431 -10.49 1.90 8.38
N ILE A 432 -10.87 1.38 9.55
CA ILE A 432 -12.26 1.39 10.02
C ILE A 432 -12.75 2.83 10.29
N SER A 433 -11.95 3.69 10.94
CA SER A 433 -12.34 5.09 11.15
C SER A 433 -12.42 5.91 9.86
N GLU A 434 -11.50 5.68 8.90
CA GLU A 434 -11.55 6.28 7.56
C GLU A 434 -12.81 5.84 6.81
N LYS A 435 -13.17 4.56 6.87
CA LYS A 435 -14.40 4.05 6.22
C LYS A 435 -15.67 4.51 6.93
N SER A 436 -15.64 4.67 8.25
CA SER A 436 -16.77 5.21 9.02
C SER A 436 -17.01 6.68 8.71
N SER A 437 -15.97 7.51 8.64
CA SER A 437 -16.10 8.94 8.29
C SER A 437 -16.52 9.15 6.83
N LEU A 438 -16.01 8.34 5.89
CA LEU A 438 -16.48 8.34 4.50
C LEU A 438 -17.94 7.87 4.36
N LEU A 439 -18.40 6.95 5.21
CA LEU A 439 -19.81 6.53 5.27
C LEU A 439 -20.68 7.67 5.81
N GLU A 440 -20.31 8.27 6.94
CA GLU A 440 -21.03 9.40 7.55
C GLU A 440 -21.11 10.61 6.60
N GLU A 441 -20.04 10.93 5.87
CA GLU A 441 -20.05 12.00 4.87
C GLU A 441 -20.96 11.67 3.66
N ALA A 442 -21.03 10.39 3.26
CA ALA A 442 -21.92 9.93 2.20
C ALA A 442 -23.40 9.92 2.65
N GLU A 443 -23.68 9.45 3.85
CA GLU A 443 -25.03 9.48 4.47
C GLU A 443 -25.51 10.92 4.63
N LYS A 444 -24.65 11.84 5.08
CA LYS A 444 -24.96 13.27 5.14
C LYS A 444 -25.27 13.85 3.75
N LYS A 445 -24.48 13.51 2.72
CA LYS A 445 -24.73 13.93 1.33
C LYS A 445 -26.05 13.36 0.79
N ILE A 446 -26.40 12.12 1.13
CA ILE A 446 -27.70 11.52 0.80
C ILE A 446 -28.84 12.29 1.49
N ALA A 447 -28.71 12.61 2.78
CA ALA A 447 -29.70 13.41 3.51
C ALA A 447 -29.87 14.83 2.92
N GLU A 448 -28.78 15.53 2.62
CA GLU A 448 -28.82 16.86 1.98
C GLU A 448 -29.46 16.82 0.58
N LEU A 449 -29.19 15.79 -0.22
CA LEU A 449 -29.83 15.60 -1.52
C LEU A 449 -31.31 15.24 -1.38
N THR A 450 -31.67 14.45 -0.36
CA THR A 450 -33.06 14.06 -0.09
C THR A 450 -33.89 15.27 0.35
N SER A 451 -33.35 16.14 1.22
CA SER A 451 -33.99 17.42 1.58
C SER A 451 -34.20 18.29 0.34
N LYS A 452 -33.21 18.39 -0.54
CA LYS A 452 -33.33 19.16 -1.80
C LYS A 452 -34.38 18.58 -2.75
N VAL A 453 -34.50 17.25 -2.84
CA VAL A 453 -35.55 16.59 -3.63
C VAL A 453 -36.93 16.85 -3.00
N GLU A 454 -37.07 16.75 -1.68
CA GLU A 454 -38.31 17.10 -0.97
C GLU A 454 -38.70 18.58 -1.16
N GLU A 455 -37.74 19.50 -1.05
CA GLU A 455 -37.95 20.95 -1.26
C GLU A 455 -38.37 21.23 -2.72
N GLN A 456 -37.69 20.62 -3.69
CA GLN A 456 -38.05 20.72 -5.11
C GLN A 456 -39.44 20.13 -5.38
N GLN A 457 -39.78 18.98 -4.78
CA GLN A 457 -41.07 18.34 -4.99
C GLN A 457 -42.21 19.10 -4.30
N LYS A 458 -41.97 19.69 -3.11
CA LYS A 458 -42.90 20.63 -2.46
C LYS A 458 -43.08 21.91 -3.28
N LEU A 459 -42.01 22.42 -3.90
CA LEU A 459 -42.07 23.57 -4.80
C LEU A 459 -42.83 23.25 -6.10
N ILE A 460 -42.58 22.08 -6.70
CA ILE A 460 -43.30 21.61 -7.89
C ILE A 460 -44.79 21.46 -7.58
N LEU A 461 -45.16 20.76 -6.49
CA LEU A 461 -46.55 20.63 -6.06
C LEU A 461 -47.22 21.98 -5.82
N LYS A 462 -46.50 22.96 -5.25
CA LYS A 462 -47.02 24.32 -5.06
C LYS A 462 -47.18 25.07 -6.40
N LEU A 463 -46.23 24.95 -7.32
CA LEU A 463 -46.33 25.55 -8.65
C LEU A 463 -47.46 24.89 -9.47
N GLU A 464 -47.69 23.59 -9.32
CA GLU A 464 -48.79 22.87 -9.94
C GLU A 464 -50.14 23.29 -9.33
N ASP A 465 -50.24 23.44 -8.01
CA ASP A 465 -51.42 23.98 -7.30
C ASP A 465 -51.70 25.45 -7.68
N ASP A 466 -50.68 26.29 -7.79
CA ASP A 466 -50.82 27.69 -8.21
C ASP A 466 -51.14 27.83 -9.71
N ILE A 467 -50.64 26.93 -10.58
CA ILE A 467 -51.08 26.80 -11.99
C ILE A 467 -52.54 26.33 -12.06
N LEU A 468 -52.93 25.32 -11.25
CA LEU A 468 -54.31 24.83 -11.18
C LEU A 468 -55.28 25.90 -10.66
N LYS A 469 -54.85 26.80 -9.76
CA LYS A 469 -55.62 28.00 -9.37
C LYS A 469 -55.74 29.02 -10.50
N GLY A 470 -54.68 29.25 -11.27
CA GLY A 470 -54.73 30.09 -12.47
C GLY A 470 -55.72 29.55 -13.51
N CYS A 471 -55.68 28.25 -13.78
CA CYS A 471 -56.64 27.57 -14.66
C CYS A 471 -58.07 27.60 -14.11
N SER A 472 -58.28 27.22 -12.84
CA SER A 472 -59.64 27.15 -12.25
C SER A 472 -60.28 28.52 -11.98
N SER A 473 -59.48 29.58 -11.82
CA SER A 473 -59.98 30.97 -11.88
C SER A 473 -60.52 31.33 -13.27
N THR A 474 -59.96 30.71 -14.32
CA THR A 474 -60.45 30.83 -15.70
C THR A 474 -61.67 29.92 -15.97
N ASP A 475 -61.77 28.75 -15.32
CA ASP A 475 -62.86 27.78 -15.55
C ASP A 475 -64.27 28.34 -15.25
N ARG A 476 -64.41 29.30 -14.34
CA ARG A 476 -65.69 30.02 -14.14
C ARG A 476 -66.17 30.80 -15.36
N ARG A 477 -65.36 30.88 -16.43
CA ARG A 477 -65.73 31.38 -17.76
C ARG A 477 -65.58 30.33 -18.88
N SER A 478 -64.96 29.18 -18.61
CA SER A 478 -64.67 28.15 -19.64
C SER A 478 -65.81 27.13 -19.85
N SER A 479 -66.78 27.02 -18.93
CA SER A 479 -67.90 26.08 -19.04
C SER A 479 -68.96 26.41 -20.13
N LEU A 480 -68.66 27.27 -21.09
CA LEU A 480 -69.54 27.69 -22.19
C LEU A 480 -68.92 27.52 -23.59
N LEU A 481 -67.70 26.98 -23.71
CA LEU A 481 -66.97 26.88 -24.99
C LEU A 481 -66.39 25.47 -25.25
N ASN A 482 -67.08 24.43 -24.81
CA ASN A 482 -66.85 23.03 -25.20
C ASN A 482 -67.95 22.52 -26.14
N ASP A 483 -68.28 23.31 -27.16
CA ASP A 483 -69.10 22.90 -28.30
C ASP A 483 -68.60 23.61 -29.57
N TRP A 484 -67.67 22.96 -30.27
CA TRP A 484 -67.65 22.82 -31.73
C TRP A 484 -66.48 21.91 -32.11
N ASP A 485 -66.80 20.87 -32.89
CA ASP A 485 -65.89 19.78 -33.24
C ASP A 485 -65.32 19.95 -34.67
N LEU A 486 -64.37 19.09 -35.02
CA LEU A 486 -63.80 18.82 -36.35
C LEU A 486 -64.61 19.33 -37.57
N GLN A 487 -64.08 20.30 -38.33
CA GLN A 487 -63.99 20.13 -39.79
C GLN A 487 -62.93 20.97 -40.54
N GLU A 488 -62.63 20.40 -41.70
CA GLU A 488 -61.79 20.73 -42.87
C GLU A 488 -61.50 22.19 -43.31
N ILE A 489 -60.29 22.34 -43.87
CA ILE A 489 -59.95 22.94 -45.18
C ILE A 489 -60.53 24.34 -45.55
N GLY A 490 -59.62 25.31 -45.77
CA GLY A 490 -59.66 26.09 -47.03
C GLY A 490 -59.64 27.63 -46.96
N SER A 491 -58.54 28.20 -47.48
CA SER A 491 -58.47 29.41 -48.34
C SER A 491 -59.15 30.75 -47.94
N ASN A 492 -58.27 31.73 -47.72
CA ASN A 492 -58.28 33.13 -48.21
C ASN A 492 -59.31 34.21 -47.78
N GLU A 493 -58.70 35.39 -47.58
CA GLU A 493 -59.15 36.76 -47.93
C GLU A 493 -60.14 37.57 -47.05
N VAL A 494 -59.55 38.59 -46.41
CA VAL A 494 -59.96 40.01 -46.36
C VAL A 494 -61.38 40.37 -45.89
N SER A 495 -61.44 41.03 -44.73
CA SER A 495 -62.30 42.22 -44.55
C SER A 495 -61.71 43.17 -43.49
N GLU A 496 -62.12 44.44 -43.53
CA GLU A 496 -61.53 45.55 -42.77
C GLU A 496 -62.03 45.66 -41.31
N GLY A 497 -61.18 46.23 -40.45
CA GLY A 497 -61.58 47.42 -39.70
C GLY A 497 -62.10 47.28 -38.26
N THR A 498 -61.20 47.24 -37.27
CA THR A 498 -61.37 48.05 -36.04
C THR A 498 -60.04 48.31 -35.33
N ASP A 499 -59.85 49.54 -34.82
CA ASP A 499 -58.69 49.96 -34.01
C ASP A 499 -58.81 49.44 -32.56
N PRO A 500 -57.73 49.03 -31.88
CA PRO A 500 -57.84 48.18 -30.69
C PRO A 500 -58.14 48.96 -29.40
N ARG A 501 -58.94 48.33 -28.53
CA ARG A 501 -58.94 48.56 -27.08
C ARG A 501 -59.63 47.41 -26.34
N ASN A 502 -59.03 47.01 -25.20
CA ASN A 502 -59.55 46.03 -24.23
C ASN A 502 -59.57 44.54 -24.66
N SER A 503 -58.41 43.98 -25.01
CA SER A 503 -58.06 42.67 -24.40
C SER A 503 -57.70 42.91 -22.91
N SER A 504 -57.98 41.96 -22.03
CA SER A 504 -57.55 42.05 -20.62
C SER A 504 -56.16 41.44 -20.44
N PRO A 505 -55.29 42.00 -19.58
CA PRO A 505 -53.91 41.53 -19.42
C PRO A 505 -53.80 40.10 -18.89
N ASP A 506 -54.85 39.56 -18.26
CA ASP A 506 -54.92 38.15 -17.84
C ASP A 506 -55.01 37.19 -19.03
N GLN A 507 -55.65 37.59 -20.14
CA GLN A 507 -55.85 36.73 -21.30
C GLN A 507 -54.54 36.54 -22.08
N ASP A 508 -53.74 37.60 -22.21
CA ASP A 508 -52.40 37.52 -22.81
C ASP A 508 -51.40 36.75 -21.92
N GLN A 509 -51.52 36.87 -20.59
CA GLN A 509 -50.74 36.03 -19.64
C GLN A 509 -51.13 34.55 -19.73
N SER A 510 -52.43 34.24 -19.81
CA SER A 510 -52.93 32.86 -20.01
C SER A 510 -52.48 32.28 -21.35
N SER A 511 -52.48 33.10 -22.42
CA SER A 511 -51.93 32.75 -23.73
C SER A 511 -50.43 32.47 -23.65
N MET A 512 -49.65 33.34 -23.01
CA MET A 512 -48.21 33.18 -22.82
C MET A 512 -47.87 31.92 -22.00
N LEU A 513 -48.62 31.62 -20.95
CA LEU A 513 -48.47 30.38 -20.17
C LEU A 513 -48.75 29.13 -21.02
N LYS A 514 -49.79 29.14 -21.88
CA LYS A 514 -50.04 28.04 -22.84
C LYS A 514 -48.89 27.88 -23.83
N VAL A 515 -48.33 28.97 -24.35
CA VAL A 515 -47.14 28.94 -25.23
C VAL A 515 -45.91 28.38 -24.50
N ILE A 516 -45.67 28.78 -23.25
CA ILE A 516 -44.56 28.26 -22.43
C ILE A 516 -44.73 26.77 -22.12
N CYS A 517 -45.94 26.30 -21.79
CA CYS A 517 -46.22 24.88 -21.62
C CYS A 517 -45.97 24.09 -22.92
N ASN A 518 -46.47 24.57 -24.06
CA ASN A 518 -46.23 23.93 -25.36
C ASN A 518 -44.73 23.90 -25.73
N GLN A 519 -43.97 24.95 -25.42
CA GLN A 519 -42.52 24.95 -25.61
C GLN A 519 -41.83 23.96 -24.67
N ARG A 520 -42.14 23.97 -23.37
CA ARG A 520 -41.62 23.03 -22.35
C ARG A 520 -41.85 21.59 -22.76
N ASP A 521 -43.05 21.26 -23.21
CA ASP A 521 -43.40 19.87 -23.53
C ASP A 521 -42.85 19.44 -24.90
N ARG A 522 -42.67 20.37 -25.85
CA ARG A 522 -41.85 20.16 -27.06
C ARG A 522 -40.37 19.91 -26.72
N PHE A 523 -39.80 20.64 -25.76
CA PHE A 523 -38.43 20.38 -25.26
C PHE A 523 -38.33 19.02 -24.54
N ARG A 524 -39.33 18.62 -23.74
CA ARG A 524 -39.38 17.29 -23.10
C ARG A 524 -39.54 16.15 -24.11
N THR A 525 -40.26 16.35 -25.20
CA THR A 525 -40.31 15.38 -26.30
C THR A 525 -38.95 15.28 -26.99
N ARG A 526 -38.32 16.41 -27.35
CA ARG A 526 -36.97 16.41 -27.93
C ARG A 526 -35.91 15.79 -27.01
N LEU A 527 -36.01 16.00 -25.70
CA LEU A 527 -35.12 15.37 -24.72
C LEU A 527 -35.25 13.84 -24.76
N ARG A 528 -36.47 13.32 -24.71
CA ARG A 528 -36.75 11.87 -24.81
C ARG A 528 -36.30 11.28 -26.15
N GLU A 529 -36.51 12.00 -27.25
CA GLU A 529 -35.98 11.62 -28.57
C GLU A 529 -34.45 11.47 -28.52
N THR A 530 -33.72 12.45 -27.96
CA THR A 530 -32.26 12.37 -27.82
C THR A 530 -31.78 11.30 -26.82
N GLU A 531 -32.54 11.01 -25.77
CA GLU A 531 -32.25 9.91 -24.83
C GLU A 531 -32.44 8.53 -25.50
N GLU A 532 -33.47 8.37 -26.33
CA GLU A 532 -33.65 7.17 -27.14
C GLU A 532 -32.60 7.03 -28.24
N GLU A 533 -32.19 8.12 -28.89
CA GLU A 533 -31.08 8.12 -29.86
C GLU A 533 -29.75 7.72 -29.21
N LEU A 534 -29.43 8.29 -28.05
CA LEU A 534 -28.25 7.92 -27.25
C LEU A 534 -28.28 6.44 -26.87
N ARG A 535 -29.45 5.92 -26.45
CA ARG A 535 -29.66 4.50 -26.16
C ARG A 535 -29.45 3.63 -27.39
N ARG A 536 -30.08 3.95 -28.52
CA ARG A 536 -29.93 3.24 -29.81
C ARG A 536 -28.47 3.25 -30.30
N LEU A 537 -27.73 4.34 -30.06
CA LEU A 537 -26.32 4.46 -30.40
C LEU A 537 -25.44 3.59 -29.49
N LYS A 538 -25.74 3.50 -28.19
CA LYS A 538 -25.06 2.59 -27.26
C LYS A 538 -25.32 1.12 -27.59
N GLU A 539 -26.56 0.75 -27.89
CA GLU A 539 -26.94 -0.60 -28.31
C GLU A 539 -26.22 -0.98 -29.62
N LYS A 540 -26.08 -0.05 -30.58
CA LYS A 540 -25.23 -0.22 -31.78
C LYS A 540 -23.75 -0.40 -31.44
N TYR A 541 -23.19 0.41 -30.54
CA TYR A 541 -21.78 0.28 -30.12
C TYR A 541 -21.49 -1.09 -29.49
N GLU A 542 -22.38 -1.59 -28.64
CA GLU A 542 -22.26 -2.91 -28.02
C GLU A 542 -22.35 -4.05 -29.07
N MET A 543 -23.23 -3.93 -30.07
CA MET A 543 -23.24 -4.86 -31.21
C MET A 543 -21.95 -4.81 -32.05
N LEU A 544 -21.47 -3.62 -32.42
CA LEU A 544 -20.21 -3.48 -33.17
C LEU A 544 -19.00 -4.03 -32.39
N ALA A 545 -18.98 -3.90 -31.06
CA ALA A 545 -17.93 -4.49 -30.23
C ALA A 545 -17.93 -6.03 -30.28
N VAL A 546 -19.12 -6.65 -30.28
CA VAL A 546 -19.26 -8.12 -30.42
C VAL A 546 -18.90 -8.58 -31.83
N GLU A 547 -19.33 -7.87 -32.86
CA GLU A 547 -18.94 -8.17 -34.26
C GLU A 547 -17.42 -8.04 -34.45
N LEU A 548 -16.80 -7.00 -33.90
CA LEU A 548 -15.36 -6.77 -33.97
C LEU A 548 -14.57 -7.87 -33.23
N GLU A 549 -15.05 -8.39 -32.10
CA GLU A 549 -14.40 -9.52 -31.42
C GLU A 549 -14.57 -10.82 -32.20
N LYS A 550 -15.77 -11.07 -32.76
CA LYS A 550 -16.01 -12.20 -33.66
C LYS A 550 -15.08 -12.13 -34.89
N THR A 551 -14.94 -10.97 -35.53
CA THR A 551 -14.05 -10.79 -36.68
C THR A 551 -12.58 -11.01 -36.31
N LYS A 552 -12.13 -10.67 -35.09
CA LYS A 552 -10.78 -11.08 -34.63
C LYS A 552 -10.64 -12.60 -34.56
N ALA A 553 -11.62 -13.30 -33.99
CA ALA A 553 -11.58 -14.76 -33.86
C ALA A 553 -11.60 -15.44 -35.25
N ASP A 554 -12.46 -14.97 -36.16
CA ASP A 554 -12.53 -15.44 -37.54
C ASP A 554 -11.22 -15.12 -38.30
N ASN A 555 -10.58 -13.98 -38.07
CA ASN A 555 -9.26 -13.64 -38.64
C ASN A 555 -8.13 -14.54 -38.11
N VAL A 556 -8.11 -14.89 -36.82
CA VAL A 556 -7.14 -15.85 -36.25
C VAL A 556 -7.34 -17.24 -36.86
N GLN A 557 -8.59 -17.70 -37.02
CA GLN A 557 -8.89 -18.94 -37.74
C GLN A 557 -8.48 -18.87 -39.21
N LEU A 558 -8.68 -17.74 -39.88
CA LEU A 558 -8.32 -17.55 -41.28
C LEU A 558 -6.80 -17.56 -41.46
N TYR A 559 -6.04 -16.89 -40.58
CA TYR A 559 -4.58 -16.98 -40.54
C TYR A 559 -4.11 -18.45 -40.35
N GLY A 560 -4.76 -19.19 -39.44
CA GLY A 560 -4.49 -20.63 -39.26
C GLY A 560 -4.76 -21.47 -40.51
N LYS A 561 -5.84 -21.17 -41.25
CA LYS A 561 -6.17 -21.83 -42.54
C LYS A 561 -5.18 -21.45 -43.64
N ILE A 562 -4.78 -20.18 -43.73
CA ILE A 562 -3.77 -19.69 -44.68
C ILE A 562 -2.44 -20.38 -44.41
N ARG A 563 -1.99 -20.41 -43.16
CA ARG A 563 -0.77 -21.13 -42.74
C ARG A 563 -0.83 -22.61 -43.12
N TYR A 564 -1.91 -23.31 -42.79
CA TYR A 564 -2.09 -24.72 -43.13
C TYR A 564 -2.02 -24.96 -44.65
N VAL A 565 -2.62 -24.10 -45.46
CA VAL A 565 -2.56 -24.16 -46.93
C VAL A 565 -1.16 -23.80 -47.46
N GLN A 566 -0.47 -22.83 -46.85
CA GLN A 566 0.91 -22.48 -47.19
C GLN A 566 1.86 -23.65 -46.89
N ASP A 567 1.82 -24.22 -45.68
CA ASP A 567 2.65 -25.36 -45.27
C ASP A 567 2.40 -26.58 -46.20
N TYR A 568 1.13 -26.89 -46.50
CA TYR A 568 0.74 -27.97 -47.43
C TYR A 568 1.13 -27.68 -48.89
N SER A 569 1.16 -26.42 -49.30
CA SER A 569 1.67 -26.03 -50.62
C SER A 569 3.19 -26.14 -50.70
N HIS A 570 3.90 -25.80 -49.62
CA HIS A 570 5.35 -25.95 -49.50
C HIS A 570 5.77 -27.41 -49.60
N GLU A 571 5.08 -28.31 -48.89
CA GLU A 571 5.30 -29.76 -48.95
C GLU A 571 5.18 -30.28 -50.40
N LYS A 572 4.26 -29.73 -51.20
CA LYS A 572 4.08 -30.05 -52.63
C LYS A 572 5.17 -29.49 -53.55
N ILE A 573 5.92 -28.47 -53.12
CA ILE A 573 6.91 -27.74 -53.95
C ILE A 573 8.34 -28.28 -53.77
N VAL A 574 8.64 -28.96 -52.66
CA VAL A 574 9.97 -29.54 -52.35
C VAL A 574 10.56 -30.41 -53.49
N SER A 575 9.72 -31.01 -54.33
CA SER A 575 10.15 -31.84 -55.47
C SER A 575 10.69 -31.08 -56.70
N ARG A 576 10.76 -29.73 -56.73
CA ARG A 576 11.16 -28.97 -57.94
C ARG A 576 12.12 -27.77 -57.75
N GLY A 577 13.20 -27.98 -57.00
CA GLY A 577 14.46 -27.26 -57.18
C GLY A 577 14.53 -25.80 -56.70
N PRO A 578 15.73 -25.18 -56.70
CA PRO A 578 15.93 -23.87 -56.12
C PRO A 578 15.43 -22.75 -57.05
N LYS A 579 14.51 -21.92 -56.55
CA LYS A 579 14.15 -20.64 -57.17
C LYS A 579 14.43 -19.47 -56.23
N LYS A 580 14.73 -18.33 -56.86
CA LYS A 580 15.15 -17.09 -56.18
C LYS A 580 14.08 -16.59 -55.22
N TYR A 581 14.53 -15.93 -54.15
CA TYR A 581 13.71 -14.96 -53.44
C TYR A 581 13.15 -13.94 -54.45
N ALA A 582 11.84 -13.79 -54.47
CA ALA A 582 11.19 -12.56 -54.88
C ALA A 582 10.81 -11.83 -53.59
N GLU A 583 11.26 -10.60 -53.43
CA GLU A 583 10.71 -9.71 -52.41
C GLU A 583 9.38 -9.18 -52.96
N ASP A 584 8.25 -9.59 -52.37
CA ASP A 584 6.95 -8.99 -52.69
C ASP A 584 6.87 -7.61 -52.04
N ILE A 585 6.99 -6.57 -52.86
CA ILE A 585 7.05 -5.16 -52.45
C ILE A 585 5.62 -4.63 -52.20
N GLU A 586 4.91 -5.26 -51.26
CA GLU A 586 3.59 -4.82 -50.80
C GLU A 586 3.38 -5.05 -49.29
N SER A 587 4.47 -5.05 -48.52
CA SER A 587 4.49 -5.35 -47.08
C SER A 587 3.94 -4.23 -46.16
N GLY A 588 2.82 -3.61 -46.56
CA GLY A 588 1.99 -2.78 -45.66
C GLY A 588 1.13 -3.62 -44.69
N SER A 589 1.01 -4.93 -44.93
CA SER A 589 0.23 -5.87 -44.12
C SER A 589 0.98 -6.43 -42.90
N SER A 590 2.31 -6.20 -42.81
CA SER A 590 3.20 -6.90 -41.87
C SER A 590 2.77 -6.85 -40.41
N ASP A 591 2.26 -5.70 -39.95
CA ASP A 591 1.91 -5.50 -38.54
C ASP A 591 0.58 -6.16 -38.17
N VAL A 592 -0.38 -6.17 -39.11
CA VAL A 592 -1.67 -6.84 -38.95
C VAL A 592 -1.45 -8.36 -38.97
N GLU A 593 -0.67 -8.84 -39.92
CA GLU A 593 -0.29 -10.25 -40.01
C GLU A 593 0.52 -10.69 -38.79
N THR A 594 1.53 -9.92 -38.37
CA THR A 594 2.35 -10.24 -37.17
C THR A 594 1.51 -10.26 -35.89
N LYS A 595 0.49 -9.39 -35.77
CA LYS A 595 -0.44 -9.38 -34.65
C LYS A 595 -1.30 -10.65 -34.60
N TYR A 596 -1.92 -11.05 -35.72
CA TYR A 596 -2.72 -12.27 -35.79
C TYR A 596 -1.87 -13.54 -35.73
N LYS A 597 -0.68 -13.53 -36.33
CA LYS A 597 0.35 -14.56 -36.18
C LYS A 597 0.71 -14.79 -34.72
N LYS A 598 1.00 -13.72 -33.97
CA LYS A 598 1.32 -13.84 -32.54
C LYS A 598 0.15 -14.41 -31.74
N MET A 599 -1.07 -13.92 -31.98
CA MET A 599 -2.28 -14.46 -31.34
C MET A 599 -2.47 -15.95 -31.65
N TYR A 600 -2.26 -16.36 -32.90
CA TYR A 600 -2.30 -17.76 -33.31
C TYR A 600 -1.17 -18.59 -32.68
N GLU A 601 0.06 -18.08 -32.61
CA GLU A 601 1.22 -18.80 -32.05
C GLU A 601 1.19 -18.91 -30.52
N ASP A 602 0.56 -17.95 -29.81
CA ASP A 602 0.26 -18.04 -28.38
C ASP A 602 -0.84 -19.08 -28.06
N ASP A 603 -1.81 -19.27 -28.96
CA ASP A 603 -2.97 -20.18 -28.79
C ASP A 603 -2.68 -21.62 -29.26
N ILE A 604 -2.09 -21.78 -30.45
CA ILE A 604 -1.85 -23.09 -31.09
C ILE A 604 -0.75 -23.90 -30.41
N ASN A 605 0.14 -23.27 -29.63
CA ASN A 605 1.34 -23.92 -29.09
C ASN A 605 0.99 -24.82 -27.89
N PRO A 606 0.98 -26.16 -28.06
CA PRO A 606 0.53 -27.06 -27.01
C PRO A 606 1.50 -27.07 -25.83
N PHE A 607 2.79 -26.79 -26.06
CA PHE A 607 3.80 -26.68 -24.99
C PHE A 607 3.69 -25.35 -24.23
N ALA A 608 3.22 -24.27 -24.87
CA ALA A 608 2.91 -23.03 -24.15
C ALA A 608 1.67 -23.20 -23.26
N ALA A 609 0.58 -23.74 -23.82
CA ALA A 609 -0.64 -24.03 -23.07
C ALA A 609 -0.40 -25.06 -21.95
N PHE A 610 0.27 -26.17 -22.26
CA PHE A 610 0.65 -27.19 -21.27
C PHE A 610 1.61 -26.62 -20.23
N SER A 611 2.66 -25.88 -20.61
CA SER A 611 3.60 -25.34 -19.62
C SER A 611 2.97 -24.26 -18.74
N ARG A 612 2.01 -23.46 -19.23
CA ARG A 612 1.19 -22.56 -18.38
C ARG A 612 0.37 -23.39 -17.39
N LYS A 613 -0.41 -24.37 -17.88
CA LYS A 613 -1.27 -25.25 -17.07
C LYS A 613 -0.48 -26.09 -16.05
N GLU A 614 0.70 -26.59 -16.42
CA GLU A 614 1.62 -27.31 -15.55
C GLU A 614 2.22 -26.37 -14.50
N LYS A 615 2.68 -25.17 -14.87
CA LYS A 615 3.17 -24.17 -13.90
C LYS A 615 2.08 -23.80 -12.89
N ASP A 616 0.84 -23.64 -13.33
CA ASP A 616 -0.30 -23.35 -12.46
C ASP A 616 -0.70 -24.55 -11.58
N GLN A 617 -0.60 -25.77 -12.10
CA GLN A 617 -0.87 -26.99 -11.34
C GLN A 617 0.23 -27.24 -10.30
N ARG A 618 1.51 -27.18 -10.68
CA ARG A 618 2.66 -27.20 -9.76
C ARG A 618 2.50 -26.11 -8.70
N TYR A 619 2.12 -24.89 -9.07
CA TYR A 619 1.87 -23.78 -8.12
C TYR A 619 0.66 -24.00 -7.20
N LYS A 620 -0.31 -24.84 -7.59
CA LYS A 620 -1.38 -25.32 -6.72
C LYS A 620 -0.90 -26.41 -5.76
N GLU A 621 -0.08 -27.35 -6.25
CA GLU A 621 0.48 -28.50 -5.53
C GLU A 621 1.60 -28.16 -4.52
N LEU A 622 2.35 -27.07 -4.73
CA LEU A 622 3.35 -26.57 -3.76
C LEU A 622 2.75 -26.38 -2.36
N GLY A 623 3.52 -26.66 -1.31
CA GLY A 623 3.12 -26.36 0.07
C GLY A 623 3.06 -24.85 0.33
N ILE A 624 2.34 -24.41 1.37
CA ILE A 624 2.24 -22.98 1.73
C ILE A 624 3.63 -22.34 1.91
N ARG A 625 4.57 -23.08 2.51
CA ARG A 625 5.98 -22.67 2.68
C ARG A 625 6.70 -22.50 1.33
N ASP A 626 6.46 -23.40 0.38
CA ASP A 626 7.12 -23.39 -0.91
C ASP A 626 6.53 -22.31 -1.83
N LYS A 627 5.23 -21.99 -1.69
CA LYS A 627 4.63 -20.83 -2.36
C LYS A 627 5.19 -19.51 -1.85
N ILE A 628 5.46 -19.40 -0.54
CA ILE A 628 6.17 -18.24 0.06
C ILE A 628 7.62 -18.18 -0.45
N THR A 629 8.29 -19.33 -0.55
CA THR A 629 9.67 -19.40 -1.09
C THR A 629 9.71 -19.02 -2.58
N LEU A 630 8.74 -19.46 -3.38
CA LEU A 630 8.63 -19.13 -4.81
C LEU A 630 8.20 -17.68 -5.06
N SER A 631 7.29 -17.13 -4.24
CA SER A 631 6.88 -15.73 -4.35
C SER A 631 8.00 -14.78 -3.91
N SER A 632 8.69 -15.11 -2.81
CA SER A 632 9.91 -14.44 -2.37
C SER A 632 10.98 -14.53 -3.46
N GLY A 633 11.31 -15.72 -3.97
CA GLY A 633 12.28 -15.89 -5.07
C GLY A 633 11.92 -15.08 -6.32
N ARG A 634 10.65 -15.07 -6.74
CA ARG A 634 10.19 -14.24 -7.88
C ARG A 634 10.28 -12.73 -7.60
N PHE A 635 9.96 -12.28 -6.39
CA PHE A 635 10.11 -10.89 -5.98
C PHE A 635 11.59 -10.46 -5.97
N LEU A 636 12.44 -11.31 -5.38
CA LEU A 636 13.87 -11.09 -5.23
C LEU A 636 14.63 -11.10 -6.57
N LEU A 637 14.29 -11.98 -7.51
CA LEU A 637 14.88 -11.98 -8.86
C LEU A 637 14.24 -10.94 -9.79
N GLY A 638 12.92 -10.74 -9.71
CA GLY A 638 12.18 -9.82 -10.58
C GLY A 638 12.53 -8.35 -10.35
N ASN A 639 12.66 -7.93 -9.08
CA ASN A 639 12.99 -6.55 -8.75
C ASN A 639 14.51 -6.31 -8.79
N LYS A 640 14.95 -5.33 -9.60
CA LYS A 640 16.36 -4.89 -9.67
C LYS A 640 16.93 -4.50 -8.30
N PHE A 641 16.14 -3.81 -7.47
CA PHE A 641 16.58 -3.35 -6.15
C PHE A 641 16.75 -4.51 -5.16
N ALA A 642 15.91 -5.54 -5.26
CA ALA A 642 15.99 -6.70 -4.38
C ALA A 642 17.24 -7.56 -4.68
N ARG A 643 17.61 -7.71 -5.97
CA ARG A 643 18.90 -8.32 -6.34
C ARG A 643 20.10 -7.54 -5.79
N THR A 644 20.09 -6.21 -5.92
CA THR A 644 21.14 -5.34 -5.36
C THR A 644 21.21 -5.44 -3.83
N PHE A 645 20.07 -5.48 -3.14
CA PHE A 645 20.01 -5.64 -1.69
C PHE A 645 20.60 -6.98 -1.24
N ILE A 646 20.24 -8.11 -1.89
CA ILE A 646 20.83 -9.43 -1.58
C ILE A 646 22.35 -9.40 -1.77
N PHE A 647 22.85 -8.80 -2.85
CA PHE A 647 24.27 -8.74 -3.15
C PHE A 647 25.07 -8.00 -2.06
N PHE A 648 24.58 -6.85 -1.59
CA PHE A 648 25.22 -6.15 -0.46
C PHE A 648 25.00 -6.86 0.88
N TYR A 649 23.86 -7.52 1.08
CA TYR A 649 23.59 -8.32 2.29
C TYR A 649 24.52 -9.54 2.38
N THR A 650 24.76 -10.26 1.28
CA THR A 650 25.69 -11.40 1.29
C THR A 650 27.13 -10.93 1.46
N ILE A 651 27.55 -9.81 0.85
CA ILE A 651 28.86 -9.20 1.10
C ILE A 651 29.00 -8.81 2.58
N GLY A 652 28.00 -8.14 3.16
CA GLY A 652 27.98 -7.75 4.57
C GLY A 652 28.06 -8.96 5.51
N LEU A 653 27.35 -10.05 5.19
CA LEU A 653 27.40 -11.30 5.96
C LEU A 653 28.77 -11.98 5.83
N HIS A 654 29.40 -11.99 4.65
CA HIS A 654 30.76 -12.50 4.50
C HIS A 654 31.78 -11.65 5.27
N LEU A 655 31.68 -10.32 5.22
CA LEU A 655 32.51 -9.43 6.03
C LEU A 655 32.33 -9.69 7.52
N LEU A 656 31.09 -9.84 7.99
CA LEU A 656 30.78 -10.17 9.39
C LEU A 656 31.41 -11.51 9.80
N VAL A 657 31.25 -12.57 9.00
CA VAL A 657 31.89 -13.88 9.24
C VAL A 657 33.41 -13.77 9.23
N PHE A 658 34.01 -13.02 8.29
CA PHE A 658 35.46 -12.77 8.27
C PHE A 658 35.93 -12.00 9.51
N THR A 659 35.18 -11.00 10.00
CA THR A 659 35.54 -10.28 11.24
C THR A 659 35.38 -11.15 12.50
N LEU A 660 34.40 -12.07 12.54
CA LEU A 660 34.26 -13.06 13.62
C LEU A 660 35.39 -14.08 13.60
N LEU A 661 35.75 -14.62 12.44
CA LEU A 661 36.88 -15.53 12.28
C LEU A 661 38.21 -14.84 12.58
N TYR A 662 38.38 -13.57 12.18
CA TYR A 662 39.54 -12.76 12.53
C TYR A 662 39.61 -12.47 14.05
N ARG A 663 38.49 -12.14 14.69
CA ARG A 663 38.41 -11.99 16.15
C ARG A 663 38.75 -13.28 16.88
N MET A 664 38.21 -14.42 16.45
CA MET A 664 38.54 -15.74 17.02
C MET A 664 39.99 -16.13 16.78
N SER A 665 40.55 -15.85 15.59
CA SER A 665 41.96 -16.09 15.29
C SER A 665 42.88 -15.20 16.12
N ALA A 666 42.55 -13.92 16.30
CA ALA A 666 43.31 -13.00 17.15
C ALA A 666 43.23 -13.37 18.63
N LEU A 667 42.07 -13.78 19.13
CA LEU A 667 41.91 -14.31 20.50
C LEU A 667 42.69 -15.62 20.70
N SER A 668 42.65 -16.52 19.72
CA SER A 668 43.45 -17.77 19.74
C SER A 668 44.95 -17.48 19.73
N TYR A 669 45.40 -16.50 18.94
CA TYR A 669 46.80 -16.05 18.95
C TYR A 669 47.20 -15.46 20.31
N LEU A 670 46.34 -14.62 20.90
CA LEU A 670 46.54 -14.01 22.22
C LEU A 670 46.46 -15.03 23.38
N SER A 671 45.87 -16.20 23.16
CA SER A 671 45.87 -17.33 24.11
C SER A 671 47.07 -18.27 23.96
N ILE A 672 47.83 -18.16 22.87
CA ILE A 672 49.05 -18.94 22.61
C ILE A 672 50.31 -18.17 23.07
N THR A 673 50.30 -16.83 22.99
CA THR A 673 51.43 -16.00 23.45
C THR A 673 51.83 -16.17 24.92
N PRO A 674 50.93 -16.31 25.92
CA PRO A 674 51.33 -16.43 27.33
C PRO A 674 52.19 -17.68 27.59
N ALA A 675 51.82 -18.80 26.97
CA ALA A 675 52.55 -20.06 27.10
C ALA A 675 53.96 -19.99 26.47
N HIS A 676 54.18 -19.11 25.48
CA HIS A 676 55.49 -18.97 24.86
C HIS A 676 56.45 -18.09 25.66
N ASP A 677 55.93 -17.06 26.35
CA ASP A 677 56.73 -16.20 27.22
C ASP A 677 57.07 -16.89 28.57
N GLU A 678 56.17 -17.71 29.13
CA GLU A 678 56.48 -18.53 30.31
C GLU A 678 57.62 -19.54 30.03
N ILE A 679 57.61 -20.20 28.87
CA ILE A 679 58.67 -21.14 28.46
C ILE A 679 60.03 -20.45 28.30
N ILE A 680 60.05 -19.19 27.84
CA ILE A 680 61.29 -18.41 27.70
C ILE A 680 61.82 -17.97 29.08
N LEU A 681 60.93 -17.64 30.03
CA LEU A 681 61.31 -17.27 31.40
C LEU A 681 61.83 -18.47 32.21
N ASP A 682 61.22 -19.66 32.08
CA ASP A 682 61.69 -20.87 32.78
C ASP A 682 63.04 -21.36 32.22
N ALA A 683 63.23 -21.31 30.89
CA ALA A 683 64.53 -21.57 30.26
C ALA A 683 65.64 -20.58 30.70
N GLY A 684 65.28 -19.33 31.00
CA GLY A 684 66.17 -18.33 31.59
C GLY A 684 66.61 -18.67 33.02
N ASN A 685 65.70 -19.17 33.86
CA ASN A 685 66.03 -19.57 35.23
C ASN A 685 66.84 -20.88 35.29
N GLN A 686 66.55 -21.85 34.42
CA GLN A 686 67.26 -23.14 34.41
C GLN A 686 68.70 -23.04 33.86
N THR A 687 69.09 -21.94 33.21
CA THR A 687 70.46 -21.72 32.71
C THR A 687 71.38 -20.98 33.67
N LEU A 688 70.83 -20.38 34.75
CA LEU A 688 71.61 -19.69 35.80
C LEU A 688 71.95 -20.56 37.02
N SER A 689 71.37 -21.76 37.12
CA SER A 689 71.61 -22.70 38.23
C SER A 689 72.75 -23.71 37.98
N HIS A 690 73.43 -23.66 36.83
CA HIS A 690 74.39 -24.69 36.43
C HIS A 690 75.62 -24.16 35.66
N MET A 691 76.42 -23.29 36.30
CA MET A 691 77.84 -23.12 36.00
C MET A 691 78.68 -23.28 37.29
N PRO A 692 79.92 -23.82 37.20
CA PRO A 692 80.75 -24.21 38.35
C PRO A 692 81.54 -23.06 38.97
#